data_AF-A0A168T9K3-F1
#
_entry.id   AF-A0A168T9K3-F1
#
_cell.length_a   1.000
_cell.length_b   1.000
_cell.length_c   1.000
_cell.angle_alpha   90.00
_cell.angle_beta   90.00
_cell.angle_gamma   90.00
#
_symmetry.space_group_name_H-M   'P 1'
#
loop_
_entity.id
_entity.type
_entity.pdbx_description
1 polymer ?
#
loop_
_entity_poly.entity_id
_entity_poly.type
_entity_poly.pdbx_seq_one_letter_code
_entity_poly.pdbx_strand_id
1 'polypeptide(L)'
;MSPKIDPSSSLNNNKDDDNDIDNDQLLSSTAKGASYLILLQLISRMLTFILHQVVLRYTTAATFGIASVKLELLLSTILFISREGYRCALVRGGDGPAAEPVPESTSKEGSTIGAAPLRDNSAIGQEQKITNISYIPTALGLVTTCLACGYYLNTIDDTVASIYPYYRTSVMLFGAAAMIELCVEPLFIMGLNRMYFQLRVAVEGVAVVLRCLITFALTLWGARGGGADGGNAYGILAFAVAQFAYGLVIALGYAGYFMEKVRSKEMTMSSLFPKQLISSDGRQYWLDPALTTLGSTLTKQSLLKHVLTEGDKMLISALSSDGDQGVYAFVVNYGCLVVRILFQPLEETGRTLFSKLLNKTETANEKHVDDTNRMAMDILMLIIRFHVILGLVFICFGTNYTATLIDLLVGKKWSQGEGNAPLVLSFYCLYVPIMGINGITEGFVQAVASKSDLAKLSYYMVGFSLCFMGAGVLFMHVLQLGAIGLVLANMVNLGIRIMYSWSYIVGFFKSRGTSTTQLTLASWLPSYMTLAAFGASWLVTLWSEQWIGWESFQQKLLHIGTGVLSASALPLQHDQQTVLQHTSIATKEKPDLSPYVIPSTTINSYTLSNSLTDYYESIVDQVMETTIDDIITSAPHSYTLLYPDHVNDCQASLCPFIHALRDHLNFMRANLIASVRPLVDSNLPTLPLKMTLSSSSSSSSRNNNDNSDMDDDNDTTMASTAHTMATQLTETLIVLNQRMSIQLGLIVNANEAAEIIIRQSVPLTNSEQQPRRPRHQDRSASSSLHTRRTPGKSSASWNSEITDYYNDKDQSKATKAMTEWLHLWLSEVESILYAQFDDRIQDVIQAIMEDFLVEE
;
A
#
# COMPACT_ATOMS: atom_id res chain seq x y z
N MET A 1 26.48 -73.14 -6.70
CA MET A 1 27.44 -72.04 -6.48
C MET A 1 26.61 -70.77 -6.29
N SER A 2 26.85 -70.02 -5.21
CA SER A 2 26.09 -68.84 -4.75
C SER A 2 26.38 -67.57 -5.61
N PRO A 3 25.75 -66.37 -5.40
CA PRO A 3 24.43 -65.97 -4.86
C PRO A 3 23.73 -64.74 -5.56
N LYS A 4 22.52 -64.36 -5.08
CA LYS A 4 21.96 -62.98 -4.80
C LYS A 4 21.67 -61.87 -5.87
N ILE A 5 20.60 -61.08 -5.54
CA ILE A 5 20.27 -59.64 -5.83
C ILE A 5 19.44 -59.26 -7.10
N ASP A 6 18.16 -58.85 -6.87
CA ASP A 6 17.38 -57.61 -7.23
C ASP A 6 17.75 -56.68 -8.44
N PRO A 7 16.90 -55.70 -8.88
CA PRO A 7 15.41 -55.61 -9.00
C PRO A 7 14.88 -54.84 -10.27
N SER A 8 13.57 -54.54 -10.31
CA SER A 8 12.91 -53.28 -10.84
C SER A 8 12.30 -53.17 -12.27
N SER A 9 11.38 -52.20 -12.41
CA SER A 9 10.62 -51.71 -13.60
C SER A 9 9.49 -52.64 -14.12
N SER A 10 8.33 -52.17 -14.62
CA SER A 10 7.74 -50.80 -14.76
C SER A 10 6.22 -50.91 -14.96
N LEU A 11 5.42 -49.89 -14.55
CA LEU A 11 4.15 -49.44 -15.17
C LEU A 11 3.38 -48.43 -14.27
N ASN A 12 3.54 -47.13 -14.55
CA ASN A 12 2.46 -46.22 -15.03
C ASN A 12 2.80 -44.75 -14.70
N ASN A 13 3.20 -43.99 -15.72
CA ASN A 13 3.04 -42.54 -15.72
C ASN A 13 1.65 -42.22 -16.28
N ASN A 14 0.96 -41.28 -15.61
CA ASN A 14 0.02 -40.28 -16.15
C ASN A 14 -0.91 -39.82 -15.02
N LYS A 15 -0.43 -38.90 -14.17
CA LYS A 15 -1.30 -38.12 -13.27
C LYS A 15 -0.70 -36.86 -12.62
N ASP A 16 0.59 -36.59 -12.80
CA ASP A 16 1.27 -35.48 -12.10
C ASP A 16 1.37 -34.18 -12.93
N ASP A 17 1.10 -34.22 -14.24
CA ASP A 17 1.18 -33.04 -15.14
C ASP A 17 0.06 -32.00 -14.91
N ASP A 18 -1.03 -32.32 -14.17
CA ASP A 18 -2.15 -31.39 -13.96
C ASP A 18 -1.92 -30.39 -12.80
N ASN A 19 -1.00 -30.66 -11.86
CA ASN A 19 -0.84 -29.84 -10.63
C ASN A 19 0.23 -28.74 -10.75
N ASP A 20 1.37 -28.99 -11.41
CA ASP A 20 2.41 -27.96 -11.60
C ASP A 20 1.94 -26.84 -12.54
N ILE A 21 1.06 -27.18 -13.50
CA ILE A 21 0.43 -26.20 -14.40
C ILE A 21 -0.46 -25.22 -13.64
N ASP A 22 -1.05 -25.61 -12.51
CA ASP A 22 -2.03 -24.80 -11.78
C ASP A 22 -1.36 -23.71 -10.91
N ASN A 23 -0.20 -23.99 -10.29
CA ASN A 23 0.52 -23.01 -9.46
C ASN A 23 1.23 -21.91 -10.28
N ASP A 24 1.85 -22.25 -11.41
CA ASP A 24 2.37 -21.26 -12.37
C ASP A 24 1.21 -20.49 -13.04
N GLN A 25 0.05 -21.13 -13.25
CA GLN A 25 -1.17 -20.41 -13.58
C GLN A 25 -1.59 -19.47 -12.45
N LEU A 26 -1.49 -19.83 -11.19
CA LEU A 26 -1.97 -19.03 -10.05
C LEU A 26 -1.09 -17.79 -9.81
N LEU A 27 0.24 -17.93 -9.83
CA LEU A 27 1.18 -16.80 -9.78
C LEU A 27 1.07 -15.92 -11.04
N SER A 28 1.00 -16.52 -12.24
CA SER A 28 0.77 -15.73 -13.44
C SER A 28 -0.62 -15.10 -13.47
N SER A 29 -1.64 -15.68 -12.84
CA SER A 29 -2.99 -15.11 -12.72
C SER A 29 -3.05 -13.97 -11.71
N THR A 30 -2.19 -13.99 -10.69
CA THR A 30 -2.05 -12.93 -9.69
C THR A 30 -1.26 -11.74 -10.27
N ALA A 31 -0.17 -12.01 -11.01
CA ALA A 31 0.55 -10.99 -11.77
C ALA A 31 -0.30 -10.43 -12.94
N LYS A 32 -1.07 -11.29 -13.63
CA LYS A 32 -2.12 -10.87 -14.59
C LYS A 32 -3.21 -10.08 -13.86
N GLY A 33 -3.62 -10.45 -12.65
CA GLY A 33 -4.63 -9.75 -11.86
C GLY A 33 -4.19 -8.34 -11.47
N ALA A 34 -2.97 -8.20 -10.94
CA ALA A 34 -2.37 -6.90 -10.62
C ALA A 34 -2.17 -6.05 -11.88
N SER A 35 -1.65 -6.62 -12.98
CA SER A 35 -1.51 -5.90 -14.24
C SER A 35 -2.85 -5.60 -14.92
N TYR A 36 -3.88 -6.44 -14.77
CA TYR A 36 -5.26 -6.16 -15.18
C TYR A 36 -5.89 -5.07 -14.33
N LEU A 37 -5.60 -4.99 -13.03
CA LEU A 37 -6.06 -3.88 -12.18
C LEU A 37 -5.36 -2.56 -12.54
N ILE A 38 -4.05 -2.58 -12.81
CA ILE A 38 -3.30 -1.42 -13.31
C ILE A 38 -3.80 -1.00 -14.70
N LEU A 39 -3.98 -1.97 -15.61
CA LEU A 39 -4.50 -1.75 -16.96
C LEU A 39 -5.95 -1.28 -16.96
N LEU A 40 -6.81 -1.83 -16.10
CA LEU A 40 -8.20 -1.40 -15.91
C LEU A 40 -8.25 0.01 -15.33
N GLN A 41 -7.37 0.33 -14.36
CA GLN A 41 -7.26 1.67 -13.81
C GLN A 41 -6.74 2.68 -14.84
N LEU A 42 -5.80 2.27 -15.70
CA LEU A 42 -5.28 3.08 -16.80
C LEU A 42 -6.34 3.28 -17.91
N ILE A 43 -7.00 2.21 -18.36
CA ILE A 43 -8.08 2.26 -19.35
C ILE A 43 -9.27 3.06 -18.81
N SER A 44 -9.66 2.87 -17.55
CA SER A 44 -10.73 3.65 -16.91
C SER A 44 -10.38 5.13 -16.81
N ARG A 45 -9.14 5.47 -16.42
CA ARG A 45 -8.65 6.87 -16.41
C ARG A 45 -8.57 7.47 -17.81
N MET A 46 -8.17 6.70 -18.83
CA MET A 46 -8.15 7.17 -20.22
C MET A 46 -9.57 7.33 -20.78
N LEU A 47 -10.49 6.40 -20.50
CA LEU A 47 -11.89 6.47 -20.90
C LEU A 47 -12.58 7.68 -20.26
N THR A 48 -12.43 7.86 -18.96
CA THR A 48 -12.98 9.01 -18.24
C THR A 48 -12.36 10.34 -18.71
N PHE A 49 -11.04 10.38 -18.99
CA PHE A 49 -10.40 11.53 -19.62
C PHE A 49 -10.97 11.84 -21.01
N ILE A 50 -11.17 10.84 -21.88
CA ILE A 50 -11.76 11.01 -23.21
C ILE A 50 -13.21 11.49 -23.12
N LEU A 51 -14.03 10.94 -22.23
CA LEU A 51 -15.41 11.42 -22.06
C LEU A 51 -15.43 12.86 -21.53
N HIS A 52 -14.57 13.18 -20.56
CA HIS A 52 -14.43 14.51 -20.00
C HIS A 52 -13.95 15.53 -21.05
N GLN A 53 -13.02 15.12 -21.92
CA GLN A 53 -12.58 15.89 -23.08
C GLN A 53 -13.74 16.30 -24.00
N VAL A 54 -14.69 15.39 -24.25
CA VAL A 54 -15.87 15.69 -25.08
C VAL A 54 -16.90 16.54 -24.33
N VAL A 55 -17.12 16.30 -23.03
CA VAL A 55 -17.97 17.16 -22.18
C VAL A 55 -17.52 18.62 -22.23
N LEU A 56 -16.21 18.88 -22.14
CA LEU A 56 -15.64 20.23 -22.19
C LEU A 56 -15.92 20.95 -23.53
N ARG A 57 -16.05 20.23 -24.65
CA ARG A 57 -16.42 20.85 -25.95
C ARG A 57 -17.82 21.48 -25.95
N TYR A 58 -18.70 21.01 -25.06
CA TYR A 58 -20.11 21.41 -24.95
C TYR A 58 -20.44 22.15 -23.64
N THR A 59 -19.41 22.58 -22.90
CA THR A 59 -19.51 23.23 -21.59
C THR A 59 -18.77 24.58 -21.61
N THR A 60 -19.28 25.60 -20.90
CA THR A 60 -18.58 26.89 -20.73
C THR A 60 -17.62 26.83 -19.55
N ALA A 61 -16.62 27.73 -19.50
CA ALA A 61 -15.71 27.83 -18.37
C ALA A 61 -16.47 28.02 -17.06
N ALA A 62 -17.38 29.00 -16.99
CA ALA A 62 -18.18 29.25 -15.77
C ALA A 62 -19.04 28.05 -15.33
N THR A 63 -19.65 27.31 -16.27
CA THR A 63 -20.37 26.07 -15.94
C THR A 63 -19.44 25.03 -15.31
N PHE A 64 -18.24 24.88 -15.87
CA PHE A 64 -17.24 23.93 -15.40
C PHE A 64 -16.65 24.33 -14.04
N GLY A 65 -16.39 25.63 -13.81
CA GLY A 65 -15.94 26.16 -12.52
C GLY A 65 -16.95 25.92 -11.41
N ILE A 66 -18.22 26.22 -11.65
CA ILE A 66 -19.30 25.94 -10.69
C ILE A 66 -19.39 24.43 -10.38
N ALA A 67 -19.31 23.57 -11.40
CA ALA A 67 -19.40 22.13 -11.20
C ALA A 67 -18.19 21.54 -10.47
N SER A 68 -16.98 21.77 -10.98
CA SER A 68 -15.73 21.10 -10.53
C SER A 68 -14.97 21.83 -9.43
N VAL A 69 -15.34 23.07 -9.09
CA VAL A 69 -14.80 23.76 -7.90
C VAL A 69 -15.88 23.87 -6.83
N LYS A 70 -16.97 24.60 -7.08
CA LYS A 70 -17.97 24.92 -6.04
C LYS A 70 -18.77 23.69 -5.57
N LEU A 71 -19.36 22.92 -6.50
CA LEU A 71 -20.19 21.77 -6.14
C LEU A 71 -19.36 20.58 -5.63
N GLU A 72 -18.14 20.37 -6.15
CA GLU A 72 -17.22 19.36 -5.59
C GLU A 72 -16.66 19.76 -4.22
N LEU A 73 -16.40 21.05 -3.96
CA LEU A 73 -16.01 21.54 -2.63
C LEU A 73 -17.17 21.42 -1.62
N LEU A 74 -18.41 21.67 -2.03
CA LEU A 74 -19.61 21.41 -1.23
C LEU A 74 -19.68 19.93 -0.82
N LEU A 75 -19.54 19.01 -1.78
CA LEU A 75 -19.55 17.57 -1.55
C LEU A 75 -18.41 17.12 -0.63
N SER A 76 -17.17 17.53 -0.93
CA SER A 76 -16.00 17.15 -0.14
C SER A 76 -16.13 17.66 1.30
N THR A 77 -16.61 18.90 1.49
CA THR A 77 -16.81 19.50 2.82
C THR A 77 -17.89 18.77 3.62
N ILE A 78 -19.03 18.42 3.01
CA ILE A 78 -20.07 17.64 3.69
C ILE A 78 -19.51 16.28 4.14
N LEU A 79 -18.91 15.53 3.23
CA LEU A 79 -18.43 14.16 3.49
C LEU A 79 -17.23 14.13 4.45
N PHE A 80 -16.26 15.02 4.29
CA PHE A 80 -15.03 14.98 5.10
C PHE A 80 -15.30 15.36 6.56
N ILE A 81 -16.11 16.40 6.80
CA ILE A 81 -16.46 16.86 8.16
C ILE A 81 -17.33 15.84 8.90
N SER A 82 -18.26 15.18 8.20
CA SER A 82 -19.20 14.24 8.83
C SER A 82 -18.63 12.86 9.09
N ARG A 83 -17.78 12.35 8.20
CA ARG A 83 -17.42 10.92 8.15
C ARG A 83 -15.97 10.61 8.49
N GLU A 84 -15.01 11.39 8.02
CA GLU A 84 -13.62 10.90 7.88
C GLU A 84 -12.99 10.51 9.22
N GLY A 85 -13.17 11.33 10.26
CA GLY A 85 -12.63 11.03 11.59
C GLY A 85 -13.25 9.79 12.25
N TYR A 86 -14.55 9.59 12.09
CA TYR A 86 -15.23 8.38 12.58
C TYR A 86 -14.83 7.14 11.79
N ARG A 87 -14.71 7.23 10.46
CA ARG A 87 -14.21 6.13 9.62
C ARG A 87 -12.80 5.71 10.06
N CYS A 88 -11.89 6.66 10.29
CA CYS A 88 -10.55 6.37 10.80
C CYS A 88 -10.56 5.71 12.20
N ALA A 89 -11.51 6.08 13.08
CA ALA A 89 -11.67 5.43 14.38
C ALA A 89 -12.21 4.00 14.27
N LEU A 90 -13.21 3.79 13.39
CA LEU A 90 -13.93 2.53 13.25
C LEU A 90 -13.12 1.42 12.54
N VAL A 91 -12.11 1.80 11.75
CA VAL A 91 -11.13 0.87 11.19
C VAL A 91 -10.06 0.46 12.23
N ARG A 92 -9.79 1.32 13.23
CA ARG A 92 -8.82 1.05 14.32
C ARG A 92 -9.44 0.44 15.57
N GLY A 93 -10.76 0.39 15.64
CA GLY A 93 -11.51 0.07 16.86
C GLY A 93 -11.47 -1.39 17.31
N GLY A 94 -10.77 -2.28 16.59
CA GLY A 94 -10.59 -3.68 16.98
C GLY A 94 -9.64 -3.88 18.16
N ASP A 95 -8.63 -3.01 18.30
CA ASP A 95 -7.47 -3.24 19.20
C ASP A 95 -7.61 -2.56 20.58
N GLY A 96 -8.85 -2.38 21.05
CA GLY A 96 -9.09 -1.83 22.39
C GLY A 96 -8.67 -2.83 23.49
N PRO A 97 -8.03 -2.38 24.60
CA PRO A 97 -7.61 -3.29 25.66
C PRO A 97 -8.81 -4.03 26.25
N ALA A 98 -8.80 -5.36 26.15
CA ALA A 98 -9.84 -6.21 26.67
C ALA A 98 -9.90 -6.08 28.21
N ALA A 99 -11.05 -5.66 28.74
CA ALA A 99 -11.32 -5.73 30.17
C ALA A 99 -11.46 -7.20 30.59
N GLU A 100 -10.94 -7.55 31.77
CA GLU A 100 -10.96 -8.93 32.27
C GLU A 100 -12.40 -9.47 32.42
N PRO A 101 -12.64 -10.76 32.11
CA PRO A 101 -13.96 -11.36 32.22
C PRO A 101 -14.40 -11.52 33.68
N VAL A 102 -15.40 -10.76 34.09
CA VAL A 102 -16.07 -10.92 35.40
C VAL A 102 -16.92 -12.20 35.40
N PRO A 103 -16.86 -13.06 36.44
CA PRO A 103 -17.62 -14.32 36.48
C PRO A 103 -19.13 -14.11 36.50
N GLU A 104 -19.87 -14.96 35.78
CA GLU A 104 -21.34 -14.92 35.79
C GLU A 104 -21.92 -15.40 37.12
N SER A 105 -22.65 -14.51 37.80
CA SER A 105 -23.54 -14.90 38.89
C SER A 105 -24.89 -15.37 38.34
N THR A 106 -25.32 -16.54 38.80
CA THR A 106 -26.48 -17.25 38.28
C THR A 106 -27.78 -16.55 38.67
N SER A 107 -28.63 -16.21 37.70
CA SER A 107 -30.04 -15.89 37.95
C SER A 107 -30.94 -16.58 36.93
N LYS A 108 -31.88 -17.38 37.43
CA LYS A 108 -32.93 -18.05 36.65
C LYS A 108 -34.21 -17.25 36.77
N GLU A 109 -34.82 -16.92 35.62
CA GLU A 109 -36.23 -16.63 35.33
C GLU A 109 -36.24 -15.94 33.95
N GLY A 110 -37.24 -16.04 33.07
CA GLY A 110 -38.59 -16.58 33.22
C GLY A 110 -39.55 -15.75 32.35
N SER A 111 -39.72 -16.11 31.08
CA SER A 111 -40.79 -15.62 30.17
C SER A 111 -40.87 -14.11 29.85
N THR A 112 -40.53 -13.71 28.63
CA THR A 112 -41.46 -13.10 27.63
C THR A 112 -40.73 -12.68 26.33
N ILE A 113 -41.48 -12.43 25.26
CA ILE A 113 -40.95 -12.04 23.95
C ILE A 113 -40.44 -10.59 23.99
N GLY A 114 -39.13 -10.42 24.16
CA GLY A 114 -38.38 -9.19 23.98
C GLY A 114 -36.93 -9.55 23.68
N ALA A 115 -36.31 -8.93 22.66
CA ALA A 115 -34.97 -9.31 22.24
C ALA A 115 -33.95 -9.09 23.37
N ALA A 116 -33.28 -10.17 23.79
CA ALA A 116 -32.29 -10.09 24.86
C ALA A 116 -31.15 -9.12 24.48
N PRO A 117 -30.79 -8.16 25.35
CA PRO A 117 -29.74 -7.18 25.06
C PRO A 117 -28.36 -7.85 24.87
N LEU A 118 -27.63 -7.39 23.86
CA LEU A 118 -26.43 -8.08 23.35
C LEU A 118 -25.20 -7.73 24.20
N ARG A 119 -24.39 -8.73 24.58
CA ARG A 119 -23.15 -8.48 25.37
C ARG A 119 -22.00 -7.99 24.50
N ASP A 120 -21.31 -6.98 25.02
CA ASP A 120 -20.31 -6.21 24.29
C ASP A 120 -18.93 -6.88 24.14
N ASN A 121 -18.64 -7.89 24.96
CA ASN A 121 -17.44 -8.72 24.85
C ASN A 121 -17.53 -9.82 23.76
N SER A 122 -18.73 -10.08 23.22
CA SER A 122 -18.90 -11.10 22.17
C SER A 122 -18.43 -10.57 20.81
N ALA A 123 -17.98 -11.45 19.89
CA ALA A 123 -17.57 -11.03 18.55
C ALA A 123 -18.69 -10.25 17.81
N ILE A 124 -19.94 -10.71 17.93
CA ILE A 124 -21.13 -10.03 17.40
C ILE A 124 -21.35 -8.68 18.11
N GLY A 125 -21.05 -8.60 19.41
CA GLY A 125 -21.05 -7.36 20.20
C GLY A 125 -20.01 -6.35 19.71
N GLN A 126 -18.79 -6.79 19.37
CA GLN A 126 -17.74 -5.93 18.82
C GLN A 126 -18.13 -5.40 17.42
N GLU A 127 -18.64 -6.27 16.53
CA GLU A 127 -19.21 -5.81 15.25
C GLU A 127 -20.35 -4.82 15.47
N GLN A 128 -21.23 -5.07 16.44
CA GLN A 128 -22.35 -4.20 16.76
C GLN A 128 -21.91 -2.85 17.37
N LYS A 129 -20.81 -2.76 18.13
CA LYS A 129 -20.24 -1.47 18.57
C LYS A 129 -19.87 -0.60 17.38
N ILE A 130 -19.17 -1.19 16.41
CA ILE A 130 -18.72 -0.53 15.18
C ILE A 130 -19.94 -0.09 14.36
N THR A 131 -20.91 -1.00 14.16
CA THR A 131 -22.16 -0.71 13.47
C THR A 131 -22.99 0.38 14.16
N ASN A 132 -23.05 0.44 15.49
CA ASN A 132 -23.80 1.48 16.18
C ASN A 132 -23.21 2.88 15.96
N ILE A 133 -21.88 2.99 15.96
CA ILE A 133 -21.16 4.26 15.83
C ILE A 133 -21.06 4.73 14.37
N SER A 134 -21.10 3.83 13.39
CA SER A 134 -21.08 4.19 11.97
C SER A 134 -22.32 4.96 11.48
N TYR A 135 -23.40 4.99 12.27
CA TYR A 135 -24.56 5.89 12.04
C TYR A 135 -24.36 7.33 12.54
N ILE A 136 -23.36 7.61 13.38
CA ILE A 136 -23.06 8.99 13.83
C ILE A 136 -22.69 9.89 12.62
N PRO A 137 -21.82 9.46 11.68
CA PRO A 137 -21.61 10.15 10.41
C PRO A 137 -22.88 10.50 9.64
N THR A 138 -23.89 9.62 9.61
CA THR A 138 -25.15 9.89 8.90
C THR A 138 -25.95 11.02 9.59
N ALA A 139 -26.02 11.01 10.92
CA ALA A 139 -26.72 12.03 11.69
C ALA A 139 -25.99 13.40 11.66
N LEU A 140 -24.67 13.40 11.83
CA LEU A 140 -23.83 14.58 11.67
C LEU A 140 -23.88 15.13 10.24
N GLY A 141 -23.89 14.21 9.27
CA GLY A 141 -24.02 14.47 7.84
C GLY A 141 -25.30 15.17 7.42
N LEU A 142 -26.43 14.87 8.09
CA LEU A 142 -27.68 15.61 7.89
C LEU A 142 -27.51 17.09 8.28
N VAL A 143 -26.92 17.35 9.45
CA VAL A 143 -26.68 18.72 9.93
C VAL A 143 -25.69 19.46 9.02
N THR A 144 -24.57 18.84 8.65
CA THR A 144 -23.58 19.48 7.76
C THR A 144 -24.14 19.71 6.36
N THR A 145 -24.95 18.79 5.82
CA THR A 145 -25.63 18.98 4.52
C THR A 145 -26.60 20.15 4.57
N CYS A 146 -27.47 20.22 5.59
CA CYS A 146 -28.42 21.32 5.73
C CYS A 146 -27.72 22.68 5.86
N LEU A 147 -26.66 22.77 6.66
CA LEU A 147 -25.87 23.99 6.83
C LEU A 147 -25.12 24.39 5.55
N ALA A 148 -24.42 23.44 4.92
CA ALA A 148 -23.62 23.71 3.72
C ALA A 148 -24.50 24.04 2.51
N CYS A 149 -25.56 23.26 2.24
CA CYS A 149 -26.49 23.58 1.16
C CYS A 149 -27.25 24.88 1.44
N GLY A 150 -27.62 25.15 2.70
CA GLY A 150 -28.23 26.43 3.10
C GLY A 150 -27.31 27.62 2.85
N TYR A 151 -26.03 27.50 3.20
CA TYR A 151 -25.00 28.51 2.89
C TYR A 151 -24.90 28.75 1.38
N TYR A 152 -24.66 27.71 0.58
CA TYR A 152 -24.54 27.85 -0.89
C TYR A 152 -25.82 28.42 -1.52
N LEU A 153 -27.01 27.98 -1.12
CA LEU A 153 -28.28 28.51 -1.65
C LEU A 153 -28.49 30.00 -1.31
N ASN A 154 -28.03 30.46 -0.14
CA ASN A 154 -28.10 31.87 0.25
C ASN A 154 -27.01 32.73 -0.39
N THR A 155 -25.89 32.15 -0.84
CA THR A 155 -24.76 32.86 -1.50
C THR A 155 -24.92 32.93 -3.03
N ILE A 156 -25.90 32.24 -3.63
CA ILE A 156 -26.20 32.37 -5.06
C ILE A 156 -26.98 33.66 -5.32
N ASP A 157 -26.32 34.62 -5.96
CA ASP A 157 -26.94 35.85 -6.49
C ASP A 157 -28.04 35.52 -7.51
N ASP A 158 -29.15 36.28 -7.45
CA ASP A 158 -30.30 36.06 -8.36
C ASP A 158 -29.98 36.39 -9.82
N THR A 159 -28.99 37.24 -10.08
CA THR A 159 -28.44 37.48 -11.43
C THR A 159 -27.81 36.21 -11.99
N VAL A 160 -26.95 35.53 -11.21
CA VAL A 160 -26.31 34.26 -11.60
C VAL A 160 -27.35 33.14 -11.70
N ALA A 161 -28.35 33.11 -10.81
CA ALA A 161 -29.47 32.17 -10.90
C ALA A 161 -30.31 32.36 -12.17
N SER A 162 -30.46 33.60 -12.68
CA SER A 162 -31.16 33.87 -13.94
C SER A 162 -30.40 33.36 -15.17
N ILE A 163 -29.06 33.38 -15.13
CA ILE A 163 -28.18 32.85 -16.19
C ILE A 163 -28.15 31.32 -16.16
N TYR A 164 -28.18 30.73 -14.95
CA TYR A 164 -28.10 29.29 -14.71
C TYR A 164 -29.34 28.77 -13.96
N PRO A 165 -30.48 28.56 -14.65
CA PRO A 165 -31.77 28.28 -14.00
C PRO A 165 -31.78 27.03 -13.11
N TYR A 166 -30.93 26.04 -13.42
CA TYR A 166 -30.82 24.80 -12.65
C TYR A 166 -29.74 24.82 -11.55
N TYR A 167 -29.08 25.95 -11.27
CA TYR A 167 -27.99 25.99 -10.29
C TYR A 167 -28.49 25.69 -8.87
N ARG A 168 -29.60 26.31 -8.43
CA ARG A 168 -30.21 26.02 -7.10
C ARG A 168 -30.59 24.54 -6.98
N THR A 169 -31.16 23.93 -8.03
CA THR A 169 -31.47 22.49 -8.10
C THR A 169 -30.21 21.61 -8.05
N SER A 170 -29.12 22.07 -8.66
CA SER A 170 -27.84 21.35 -8.68
C SER A 170 -27.20 21.27 -7.28
N VAL A 171 -27.25 22.36 -6.50
CA VAL A 171 -26.84 22.36 -5.08
C VAL A 171 -27.65 21.35 -4.27
N MET A 172 -28.98 21.30 -4.46
CA MET A 172 -29.85 20.34 -3.78
C MET A 172 -29.54 18.89 -4.16
N LEU A 173 -29.26 18.61 -5.44
CA LEU A 173 -28.88 17.27 -5.92
C LEU A 173 -27.52 16.83 -5.37
N PHE A 174 -26.52 17.72 -5.30
CA PHE A 174 -25.23 17.42 -4.67
C PHE A 174 -25.37 17.16 -3.16
N GLY A 175 -26.20 17.92 -2.45
CA GLY A 175 -26.53 17.65 -1.05
C GLY A 175 -27.25 16.32 -0.86
N ALA A 176 -28.21 16.00 -1.73
CA ALA A 176 -28.91 14.71 -1.70
C ALA A 176 -27.97 13.53 -2.02
N ALA A 177 -27.03 13.70 -2.96
CA ALA A 177 -26.00 12.71 -3.25
C ALA A 177 -25.10 12.45 -2.03
N ALA A 178 -24.64 13.52 -1.37
CA ALA A 178 -23.85 13.42 -0.15
C ALA A 178 -24.61 12.67 0.96
N MET A 179 -25.90 12.97 1.15
CA MET A 179 -26.75 12.26 2.11
C MET A 179 -26.94 10.79 1.77
N ILE A 180 -27.09 10.43 0.49
CA ILE A 180 -27.18 9.03 0.07
C ILE A 180 -25.86 8.31 0.41
N GLU A 181 -24.71 8.87 0.07
CA GLU A 181 -23.40 8.30 0.43
C GLU A 181 -23.24 8.14 1.96
N LEU A 182 -23.72 9.10 2.75
CA LEU A 182 -23.68 9.06 4.22
C LEU A 182 -24.65 8.07 4.85
N CYS A 183 -25.79 7.77 4.20
CA CYS A 183 -26.71 6.72 4.62
C CYS A 183 -26.16 5.30 4.34
N VAL A 184 -25.24 5.17 3.38
CA VAL A 184 -24.61 3.89 3.01
C VAL A 184 -23.37 3.60 3.87
N GLU A 185 -22.83 4.61 4.55
CA GLU A 185 -21.60 4.50 5.31
C GLU A 185 -21.56 3.35 6.34
N PRO A 186 -22.65 3.02 7.08
CA PRO A 186 -22.66 1.84 7.95
C PRO A 186 -22.35 0.53 7.22
N LEU A 187 -22.91 0.34 6.03
CA LEU A 187 -22.67 -0.83 5.18
C LEU A 187 -21.26 -0.80 4.59
N PHE A 188 -20.76 0.38 4.22
CA PHE A 188 -19.39 0.56 3.73
C PHE A 188 -18.35 0.15 4.77
N ILE A 189 -18.47 0.65 6.01
CA ILE A 189 -17.56 0.35 7.11
C ILE A 189 -17.63 -1.13 7.50
N MET A 190 -18.83 -1.72 7.56
CA MET A 190 -18.98 -3.15 7.81
C MET A 190 -18.33 -4.02 6.71
N GLY A 191 -18.43 -3.61 5.43
CA GLY A 191 -17.74 -4.27 4.33
C GLY A 191 -16.22 -4.13 4.40
N LEU A 192 -15.72 -2.98 4.86
CA LEU A 192 -14.29 -2.73 5.03
C LEU A 192 -13.70 -3.58 6.16
N ASN A 193 -14.36 -3.65 7.32
CA ASN A 193 -13.90 -4.43 8.46
C ASN A 193 -14.01 -5.95 8.25
N ARG A 194 -14.85 -6.40 7.29
CA ARG A 194 -14.91 -7.79 6.81
C ARG A 194 -14.01 -8.05 5.58
N MET A 195 -13.11 -7.13 5.24
CA MET A 195 -12.14 -7.25 4.14
C MET A 195 -12.76 -7.50 2.75
N TYR A 196 -14.00 -7.04 2.51
CA TYR A 196 -14.69 -7.19 1.21
C TYR A 196 -14.20 -6.19 0.17
N PHE A 197 -12.89 -6.16 -0.09
CA PHE A 197 -12.24 -5.22 -1.01
C PHE A 197 -12.79 -5.32 -2.45
N GLN A 198 -13.12 -6.52 -2.92
CA GLN A 198 -13.68 -6.75 -4.26
C GLN A 198 -15.04 -6.05 -4.46
N LEU A 199 -15.90 -6.03 -3.43
CA LEU A 199 -17.19 -5.31 -3.46
C LEU A 199 -16.97 -3.83 -3.73
N ARG A 200 -16.00 -3.23 -3.02
CA ARG A 200 -15.64 -1.82 -3.20
C ARG A 200 -15.17 -1.54 -4.62
N VAL A 201 -14.20 -2.31 -5.13
CA VAL A 201 -13.65 -2.12 -6.48
C VAL A 201 -14.75 -2.22 -7.55
N ALA A 202 -15.65 -3.20 -7.44
CA ALA A 202 -16.74 -3.39 -8.39
C ALA A 202 -17.76 -2.24 -8.34
N VAL A 203 -18.28 -1.91 -7.15
CA VAL A 203 -19.36 -0.92 -7.00
C VAL A 203 -18.86 0.51 -7.25
N GLU A 204 -17.68 0.88 -6.73
CA GLU A 204 -17.06 2.20 -6.94
C GLU A 204 -16.66 2.38 -8.41
N GLY A 205 -16.12 1.35 -9.06
CA GLY A 205 -15.77 1.36 -10.49
C GLY A 205 -16.98 1.57 -11.39
N VAL A 206 -18.07 0.82 -11.18
CA VAL A 206 -19.33 1.00 -11.94
C VAL A 206 -19.93 2.38 -11.71
N ALA A 207 -19.91 2.89 -10.47
CA ALA A 207 -20.43 4.22 -10.15
C ALA A 207 -19.66 5.34 -10.87
N VAL A 208 -18.32 5.28 -10.92
CA VAL A 208 -17.48 6.25 -11.64
C VAL A 208 -17.77 6.24 -13.14
N VAL A 209 -17.81 5.06 -13.77
CA VAL A 209 -18.11 4.94 -15.21
C VAL A 209 -19.50 5.50 -15.53
N LEU A 210 -20.51 5.17 -14.71
CA LEU A 210 -21.86 5.68 -14.91
C LEU A 210 -21.96 7.20 -14.70
N ARG A 211 -21.26 7.77 -13.70
CA ARG A 211 -21.15 9.23 -13.51
C ARG A 211 -20.61 9.91 -14.77
N CYS A 212 -19.55 9.38 -15.37
CA CYS A 212 -19.00 9.94 -16.62
C CYS A 212 -19.95 9.79 -17.81
N LEU A 213 -20.60 8.64 -17.97
CA LEU A 213 -21.59 8.41 -19.05
C LEU A 213 -22.82 9.33 -18.93
N ILE A 214 -23.35 9.52 -17.72
CA ILE A 214 -24.51 10.39 -17.48
C ILE A 214 -24.15 11.86 -17.71
N THR A 215 -23.01 12.34 -17.19
CA THR A 215 -22.52 13.69 -17.47
C THR A 215 -22.42 13.89 -18.99
N PHE A 216 -21.75 12.99 -19.70
CA PHE A 216 -21.60 13.06 -21.16
C PHE A 216 -22.96 13.08 -21.90
N ALA A 217 -23.87 12.16 -21.58
CA ALA A 217 -25.16 12.04 -22.25
C ALA A 217 -26.04 13.29 -22.02
N LEU A 218 -26.12 13.79 -20.78
CA LEU A 218 -26.90 14.97 -20.44
C LEU A 218 -26.30 16.26 -21.02
N THR A 219 -24.97 16.42 -20.96
CA THR A 219 -24.29 17.57 -21.59
C THR A 219 -24.55 17.59 -23.11
N LEU A 220 -24.46 16.43 -23.78
CA LEU A 220 -24.71 16.34 -25.23
C LEU A 220 -26.19 16.51 -25.60
N TRP A 221 -27.12 16.06 -24.75
CA TRP A 221 -28.56 16.29 -24.95
C TRP A 221 -28.89 17.78 -24.78
N GLY A 222 -28.38 18.43 -23.72
CA GLY A 222 -28.54 19.87 -23.51
C GLY A 222 -27.96 20.70 -24.66
N ALA A 223 -26.82 20.29 -25.23
CA ALA A 223 -26.23 20.92 -26.39
C ALA A 223 -27.07 20.80 -27.68
N ARG A 224 -27.91 19.76 -27.82
CA ARG A 224 -28.83 19.59 -28.96
C ARG A 224 -30.12 20.43 -28.84
N GLY A 225 -30.50 20.83 -27.62
CA GLY A 225 -31.68 21.64 -27.35
C GLY A 225 -31.42 23.15 -27.28
N GLY A 226 -30.16 23.58 -27.35
CA GLY A 226 -29.78 24.99 -27.27
C GLY A 226 -30.16 25.78 -28.53
N GLY A 227 -30.77 26.95 -28.33
CA GLY A 227 -30.99 27.94 -29.39
C GLY A 227 -29.69 28.61 -29.86
N ALA A 228 -29.82 29.61 -30.73
CA ALA A 228 -28.72 30.21 -31.51
C ALA A 228 -27.53 30.77 -30.69
N ASP A 229 -27.69 30.98 -29.38
CA ASP A 229 -26.66 31.55 -28.49
C ASP A 229 -25.67 30.52 -27.91
N GLY A 230 -25.81 29.22 -28.22
CA GLY A 230 -24.80 28.20 -27.91
C GLY A 230 -24.58 27.88 -26.42
N GLY A 231 -25.48 28.32 -25.55
CA GLY A 231 -25.48 28.04 -24.11
C GLY A 231 -26.08 26.67 -23.76
N ASN A 232 -25.35 25.86 -23.00
CA ASN A 232 -25.86 24.58 -22.49
C ASN A 232 -26.59 24.79 -21.15
N ALA A 233 -27.88 25.10 -21.20
CA ALA A 233 -28.69 25.36 -20.00
C ALA A 233 -28.66 24.22 -18.96
N TYR A 234 -28.46 22.97 -19.42
CA TYR A 234 -28.38 21.78 -18.57
C TYR A 234 -26.96 21.45 -18.10
N GLY A 235 -25.96 22.27 -18.43
CA GLY A 235 -24.55 21.99 -18.16
C GLY A 235 -24.25 21.70 -16.69
N ILE A 236 -24.65 22.59 -15.77
CA ILE A 236 -24.44 22.37 -14.31
C ILE A 236 -25.28 21.17 -13.82
N LEU A 237 -26.51 21.04 -14.32
CA LEU A 237 -27.43 19.97 -13.93
C LEU A 237 -26.90 18.58 -14.33
N ALA A 238 -26.19 18.47 -15.45
CA ALA A 238 -25.59 17.22 -15.91
C ALA A 238 -24.61 16.62 -14.88
N PHE A 239 -23.72 17.46 -14.33
CA PHE A 239 -22.80 17.05 -13.26
C PHE A 239 -23.53 16.67 -11.96
N ALA A 240 -24.60 17.41 -11.61
CA ALA A 240 -25.37 17.16 -10.40
C ALA A 240 -26.21 15.87 -10.45
N VAL A 241 -26.88 15.61 -11.59
CA VAL A 241 -27.60 14.35 -11.82
C VAL A 241 -26.62 13.17 -11.89
N ALA A 242 -25.44 13.37 -12.48
CA ALA A 242 -24.40 12.34 -12.50
C ALA A 242 -23.85 12.03 -11.10
N GLN A 243 -23.63 13.02 -10.24
CA GLN A 243 -23.21 12.78 -8.85
C GLN A 243 -24.32 12.14 -8.01
N PHE A 244 -25.58 12.52 -8.23
CA PHE A 244 -26.71 11.85 -7.60
C PHE A 244 -26.83 10.39 -8.02
N ALA A 245 -26.64 10.09 -9.31
CA ALA A 245 -26.60 8.73 -9.83
C ALA A 245 -25.40 7.93 -9.28
N TYR A 246 -24.23 8.56 -9.12
CA TYR A 246 -23.08 7.95 -8.45
C TYR A 246 -23.45 7.48 -7.03
N GLY A 247 -23.99 8.38 -6.19
CA GLY A 247 -24.43 8.04 -4.84
C GLY A 247 -25.48 6.92 -4.81
N LEU A 248 -26.43 6.94 -5.77
CA LEU A 248 -27.43 5.90 -5.91
C LEU A 248 -26.84 4.53 -6.30
N VAL A 249 -25.85 4.46 -7.18
CA VAL A 249 -25.15 3.20 -7.52
C VAL A 249 -24.39 2.65 -6.31
N ILE A 250 -23.68 3.52 -5.56
CA ILE A 250 -23.04 3.13 -4.30
C ILE A 250 -24.10 2.54 -3.35
N ALA A 251 -25.24 3.20 -3.17
CA ALA A 251 -26.30 2.74 -2.30
C ALA A 251 -26.91 1.39 -2.72
N LEU A 252 -27.29 1.25 -3.98
CA LEU A 252 -27.90 0.03 -4.50
C LEU A 252 -26.91 -1.14 -4.52
N GLY A 253 -25.62 -0.90 -4.80
CA GLY A 253 -24.58 -1.92 -4.80
C GLY A 253 -24.34 -2.50 -3.39
N TYR A 254 -24.11 -1.64 -2.41
CA TYR A 254 -23.90 -2.08 -1.01
C TYR A 254 -25.17 -2.67 -0.40
N ALA A 255 -26.34 -2.05 -0.61
CA ALA A 255 -27.60 -2.60 -0.12
C ALA A 255 -27.92 -3.96 -0.75
N GLY A 256 -27.75 -4.11 -2.08
CA GLY A 256 -27.97 -5.36 -2.78
C GLY A 256 -27.10 -6.51 -2.26
N TYR A 257 -25.79 -6.26 -2.10
CA TYR A 257 -24.85 -7.25 -1.60
C TYR A 257 -25.16 -7.73 -0.17
N PHE A 258 -25.46 -6.81 0.76
CA PHE A 258 -25.78 -7.20 2.13
C PHE A 258 -27.18 -7.82 2.25
N MET A 259 -28.16 -7.39 1.44
CA MET A 259 -29.46 -8.05 1.34
C MET A 259 -29.34 -9.48 0.82
N GLU A 260 -28.42 -9.76 -0.11
CA GLU A 260 -28.13 -11.11 -0.57
C GLU A 260 -27.51 -11.98 0.54
N LYS A 261 -26.48 -11.49 1.27
CA LYS A 261 -25.91 -12.22 2.42
C LYS A 261 -26.95 -12.53 3.51
N VAL A 262 -27.88 -11.60 3.76
CA VAL A 262 -29.02 -11.84 4.65
C VAL A 262 -29.97 -12.90 4.09
N ARG A 263 -30.29 -12.88 2.79
CA ARG A 263 -31.15 -13.89 2.13
C ARG A 263 -30.50 -15.28 2.19
N SER A 264 -29.18 -15.36 2.04
CA SER A 264 -28.39 -16.58 2.17
C SER A 264 -28.18 -17.05 3.62
N LYS A 265 -28.73 -16.32 4.62
CA LYS A 265 -28.61 -16.57 6.07
C LYS A 265 -27.18 -16.48 6.64
N GLU A 266 -26.23 -15.92 5.90
CA GLU A 266 -24.89 -15.60 6.41
C GLU A 266 -24.89 -14.42 7.39
N MET A 267 -25.93 -13.59 7.34
CA MET A 267 -26.16 -12.47 8.23
C MET A 267 -27.62 -12.42 8.72
N THR A 268 -27.83 -11.91 9.92
CA THR A 268 -29.17 -11.62 10.44
C THR A 268 -29.53 -10.17 10.12
N MET A 269 -30.72 -9.89 9.59
CA MET A 269 -31.21 -8.51 9.33
C MET A 269 -30.92 -7.52 10.48
N SER A 270 -31.06 -7.98 11.72
CA SER A 270 -30.91 -7.15 12.90
C SER A 270 -29.46 -6.74 13.20
N SER A 271 -28.42 -7.37 12.64
CA SER A 271 -27.02 -6.93 12.80
C SER A 271 -26.66 -5.74 11.89
N LEU A 272 -27.50 -5.41 10.91
CA LEU A 272 -27.32 -4.25 10.04
C LEU A 272 -27.71 -2.93 10.71
N PHE A 273 -28.53 -2.98 11.76
CA PHE A 273 -29.11 -1.81 12.44
C PHE A 273 -28.54 -1.64 13.85
N PRO A 274 -28.62 -0.43 14.44
CA PRO A 274 -28.16 -0.20 15.80
C PRO A 274 -28.91 -1.04 16.84
N LYS A 275 -28.18 -1.62 17.80
CA LYS A 275 -28.76 -2.34 18.94
C LYS A 275 -28.16 -1.88 20.26
N GLN A 276 -28.95 -1.96 21.32
CA GLN A 276 -28.47 -1.75 22.68
C GLN A 276 -27.51 -2.87 23.10
N LEU A 277 -26.36 -2.46 23.63
CA LEU A 277 -25.31 -3.31 24.18
C LEU A 277 -25.34 -3.28 25.71
N ILE A 278 -24.90 -4.37 26.35
CA ILE A 278 -24.60 -4.43 27.78
C ILE A 278 -23.09 -4.54 27.94
N SER A 279 -22.53 -3.65 28.75
CA SER A 279 -21.15 -3.70 29.24
C SER A 279 -20.94 -4.83 30.25
N SER A 280 -19.69 -5.28 30.39
CA SER A 280 -19.24 -6.12 31.50
C SER A 280 -19.72 -5.63 32.88
N ASP A 281 -19.79 -4.31 33.09
CA ASP A 281 -20.31 -3.66 34.32
C ASP A 281 -21.85 -3.68 34.47
N GLY A 282 -22.57 -4.42 33.61
CA GLY A 282 -24.04 -4.43 33.55
C GLY A 282 -24.67 -3.14 33.00
N ARG A 283 -23.87 -2.12 32.66
CA ARG A 283 -24.33 -0.85 32.09
C ARG A 283 -24.83 -1.05 30.66
N GLN A 284 -26.07 -0.66 30.40
CA GLN A 284 -26.61 -0.63 29.05
C GLN A 284 -26.15 0.64 28.31
N TYR A 285 -25.63 0.49 27.09
CA TYR A 285 -25.22 1.61 26.24
C TYR A 285 -25.52 1.33 24.77
N TRP A 286 -25.61 2.41 23.97
CA TRP A 286 -25.81 2.31 22.52
C TRP A 286 -24.54 2.67 21.75
N LEU A 287 -23.85 3.71 22.18
CA LEU A 287 -22.59 4.16 21.58
C LEU A 287 -21.47 3.88 22.58
N ASP A 288 -20.44 3.16 22.14
CA ASP A 288 -19.26 2.92 22.98
C ASP A 288 -18.54 4.27 23.28
N PRO A 289 -18.33 4.63 24.55
CA PRO A 289 -17.73 5.92 24.89
C PRO A 289 -16.29 6.10 24.39
N ALA A 290 -15.49 5.03 24.32
CA ALA A 290 -14.08 5.10 23.92
C ALA A 290 -13.95 5.35 22.41
N LEU A 291 -14.64 4.54 21.59
CA LEU A 291 -14.72 4.69 20.13
C LEU A 291 -15.38 6.02 19.73
N THR A 292 -16.40 6.48 20.48
CA THR A 292 -17.02 7.80 20.23
C THR A 292 -16.05 8.95 20.54
N THR A 293 -15.27 8.84 21.62
CA THR A 293 -14.25 9.84 21.99
C THR A 293 -13.09 9.85 20.99
N LEU A 294 -12.66 8.66 20.53
CA LEU A 294 -11.66 8.50 19.47
C LEU A 294 -12.15 9.10 18.15
N GLY A 295 -13.37 8.76 17.72
CA GLY A 295 -14.01 9.31 16.52
C GLY A 295 -14.17 10.83 16.58
N SER A 296 -14.59 11.39 17.71
CA SER A 296 -14.65 12.84 17.94
C SER A 296 -13.26 13.52 17.86
N THR A 297 -12.24 12.89 18.45
CA THR A 297 -10.86 13.40 18.43
C THR A 297 -10.27 13.39 17.02
N LEU A 298 -10.40 12.27 16.31
CA LEU A 298 -9.97 12.15 14.92
C LEU A 298 -10.80 13.04 13.99
N THR A 299 -12.08 13.31 14.29
CA THR A 299 -12.90 14.26 13.51
C THR A 299 -12.40 15.70 13.65
N LYS A 300 -11.94 16.12 14.84
CA LYS A 300 -11.29 17.43 15.03
C LYS A 300 -9.97 17.53 14.25
N GLN A 301 -9.16 16.46 14.26
CA GLN A 301 -7.94 16.39 13.47
C GLN A 301 -8.22 16.42 11.96
N SER A 302 -9.24 15.69 11.52
CA SER A 302 -9.72 15.70 10.13
C SER A 302 -10.24 17.07 9.72
N LEU A 303 -10.98 17.79 10.57
CA LEU A 303 -11.43 19.16 10.24
C LEU A 303 -10.24 20.10 9.97
N LEU A 304 -9.19 20.05 10.80
CA LEU A 304 -7.96 20.81 10.56
C LEU A 304 -7.27 20.37 9.26
N LYS A 305 -7.21 19.06 9.01
CA LYS A 305 -6.66 18.50 7.76
C LYS A 305 -7.45 18.97 6.53
N HIS A 306 -8.79 19.00 6.58
CA HIS A 306 -9.64 19.46 5.48
C HIS A 306 -9.34 20.91 5.10
N VAL A 307 -9.22 21.80 6.10
CA VAL A 307 -8.82 23.21 5.87
C VAL A 307 -7.41 23.30 5.29
N LEU A 308 -6.48 22.43 5.71
CA LEU A 308 -5.12 22.39 5.17
C LEU A 308 -5.01 21.80 3.75
N THR A 309 -5.86 20.84 3.37
CA THR A 309 -5.77 20.15 2.07
C THR A 309 -6.71 20.70 1.00
N GLU A 310 -7.90 21.15 1.38
CA GLU A 310 -8.89 21.74 0.48
C GLU A 310 -8.93 23.28 0.59
N GLY A 311 -8.12 23.86 1.49
CA GLY A 311 -7.99 25.32 1.66
C GLY A 311 -7.68 26.07 0.37
N ASP A 312 -6.90 25.46 -0.53
CA ASP A 312 -6.62 26.05 -1.85
C ASP A 312 -7.89 26.16 -2.70
N LYS A 313 -8.75 25.13 -2.72
CA LYS A 313 -10.06 25.18 -3.40
C LYS A 313 -11.04 26.11 -2.69
N MET A 314 -11.02 26.18 -1.35
CA MET A 314 -11.82 27.15 -0.59
C MET A 314 -11.45 28.59 -0.96
N LEU A 315 -10.15 28.88 -1.06
CA LEU A 315 -9.67 30.21 -1.46
C LEU A 315 -10.06 30.54 -2.91
N ILE A 316 -9.85 29.60 -3.83
CA ILE A 316 -10.27 29.73 -5.24
C ILE A 316 -11.78 30.02 -5.30
N SER A 317 -12.60 29.23 -4.60
CA SER A 317 -14.06 29.38 -4.56
C SER A 317 -14.51 30.73 -4.00
N ALA A 318 -13.75 31.31 -3.07
CA ALA A 318 -14.11 32.55 -2.37
C ALA A 318 -13.62 33.84 -3.05
N LEU A 319 -12.46 33.80 -3.73
CA LEU A 319 -11.79 35.00 -4.25
C LEU A 319 -11.77 35.13 -5.78
N SER A 320 -12.12 34.08 -6.54
CA SER A 320 -12.06 34.09 -8.02
C SER A 320 -13.43 33.97 -8.67
N SER A 321 -13.58 34.50 -9.89
CA SER A 321 -14.83 34.45 -10.65
C SER A 321 -15.15 33.02 -11.13
N ASP A 322 -16.43 32.68 -11.35
CA ASP A 322 -16.81 31.35 -11.86
C ASP A 322 -16.08 30.98 -13.18
N GLY A 323 -15.82 31.97 -14.03
CA GLY A 323 -15.03 31.80 -15.25
C GLY A 323 -13.57 31.46 -14.98
N ASP A 324 -12.92 32.20 -14.07
CA ASP A 324 -11.53 31.92 -13.66
C ASP A 324 -11.39 30.54 -13.00
N GLN A 325 -12.36 30.17 -12.15
CA GLN A 325 -12.44 28.83 -11.54
C GLN A 325 -12.51 27.74 -12.61
N GLY A 326 -13.30 27.96 -13.66
CA GLY A 326 -13.41 27.05 -14.80
C GLY A 326 -12.12 26.91 -15.59
N VAL A 327 -11.48 28.02 -15.95
CA VAL A 327 -10.22 28.00 -16.69
C VAL A 327 -9.09 27.39 -15.86
N TYR A 328 -8.99 27.75 -14.58
CA TYR A 328 -8.01 27.17 -13.67
C TYR A 328 -8.24 25.66 -13.48
N ALA A 329 -9.47 25.22 -13.18
CA ALA A 329 -9.79 23.81 -13.04
C ALA A 329 -9.56 23.02 -14.34
N PHE A 330 -9.83 23.63 -15.50
CA PHE A 330 -9.49 23.06 -16.81
C PHE A 330 -7.97 22.88 -16.93
N VAL A 331 -7.20 23.96 -16.79
CA VAL A 331 -5.73 23.94 -16.94
C VAL A 331 -5.06 22.97 -15.96
N VAL A 332 -5.48 22.96 -14.69
CA VAL A 332 -5.01 22.02 -13.67
C VAL A 332 -5.27 20.58 -14.09
N ASN A 333 -6.47 20.24 -14.58
CA ASN A 333 -6.78 18.86 -14.95
C ASN A 333 -5.92 18.32 -16.11
N TYR A 334 -5.46 19.17 -17.04
CA TYR A 334 -4.59 18.77 -18.14
C TYR A 334 -3.12 18.79 -17.71
N GLY A 335 -2.67 19.86 -17.05
CA GLY A 335 -1.29 20.00 -16.60
C GLY A 335 -0.91 19.02 -15.49
N CYS A 336 -1.83 18.66 -14.58
CA CYS A 336 -1.62 17.60 -13.59
C CYS A 336 -1.51 16.21 -14.20
N LEU A 337 -2.12 15.94 -15.37
CA LEU A 337 -2.19 14.57 -15.89
C LEU A 337 -0.80 14.04 -16.23
N VAL A 338 0.02 14.84 -16.92
CA VAL A 338 1.40 14.44 -17.26
C VAL A 338 2.28 14.37 -16.01
N VAL A 339 2.10 15.29 -15.06
CA VAL A 339 2.80 15.28 -13.76
C VAL A 339 2.47 14.02 -12.95
N ARG A 340 1.21 13.58 -12.89
CA ARG A 340 0.79 12.36 -12.19
C ARG A 340 1.28 11.07 -12.86
N ILE A 341 1.52 11.10 -14.17
CA ILE A 341 2.08 9.96 -14.90
C ILE A 341 3.60 9.87 -14.73
N LEU A 342 4.31 11.01 -14.67
CA LEU A 342 5.78 11.04 -14.67
C LEU A 342 6.40 11.31 -13.30
N PHE A 343 5.98 12.36 -12.58
CA PHE A 343 6.62 12.76 -11.33
C PHE A 343 6.12 11.95 -10.12
N GLN A 344 4.82 11.62 -10.05
CA GLN A 344 4.27 10.93 -8.87
C GLN A 344 4.96 9.57 -8.58
N PRO A 345 5.20 8.68 -9.57
CA PRO A 345 5.93 7.44 -9.32
C PRO A 345 7.39 7.67 -8.89
N LEU A 346 8.04 8.70 -9.42
CA LEU A 346 9.42 9.07 -9.05
C LEU A 346 9.50 9.64 -7.63
N GLU A 347 8.52 10.43 -7.21
CA GLU A 347 8.39 10.93 -5.83
C GLU A 347 8.16 9.78 -4.85
N GLU A 348 7.24 8.87 -5.17
CA GLU A 348 6.95 7.71 -4.33
C GLU A 348 8.16 6.78 -4.19
N THR A 349 8.84 6.48 -5.31
CA THR A 349 10.07 5.69 -5.31
C THR A 349 11.18 6.40 -4.52
N GLY A 350 11.42 7.69 -4.79
CA GLY A 350 12.44 8.49 -4.09
C GLY A 350 12.24 8.52 -2.58
N ARG A 351 11.00 8.70 -2.11
CA ARG A 351 10.66 8.64 -0.67
C ARG A 351 11.05 7.31 -0.04
N THR A 352 10.74 6.19 -0.68
CA THR A 352 11.14 4.86 -0.16
C THR A 352 12.66 4.68 -0.14
N LEU A 353 13.35 5.11 -1.20
CA LEU A 353 14.80 5.04 -1.34
C LEU A 353 15.51 5.84 -0.24
N PHE A 354 15.14 7.11 -0.03
CA PHE A 354 15.72 7.94 1.04
C PHE A 354 15.43 7.37 2.43
N SER A 355 14.23 6.81 2.65
CA SER A 355 13.89 6.19 3.94
C SER A 355 14.73 4.93 4.25
N LYS A 356 15.16 4.20 3.22
CA LYS A 356 16.04 3.03 3.38
C LYS A 356 17.51 3.45 3.58
N LEU A 357 18.00 4.40 2.78
CA LEU A 357 19.40 4.86 2.84
C LEU A 357 19.73 5.64 4.13
N LEU A 358 18.81 6.49 4.61
CA LEU A 358 19.12 7.46 5.66
C LEU A 358 18.64 7.07 7.07
N ASN A 359 17.80 6.04 7.22
CA ASN A 359 17.36 5.56 8.54
C ASN A 359 18.18 4.35 9.05
N LYS A 360 19.04 3.74 8.23
CA LYS A 360 19.88 2.58 8.61
C LYS A 360 21.22 2.99 9.28
N THR A 361 21.38 4.27 9.62
CA THR A 361 22.68 4.93 9.80
C THR A 361 23.17 5.04 11.27
N GLU A 362 22.44 4.53 12.27
CA GLU A 362 22.75 4.77 13.69
C GLU A 362 23.88 3.89 14.28
N THR A 363 24.37 2.88 13.55
CA THR A 363 25.38 1.91 14.04
C THR A 363 26.61 1.75 13.13
N ALA A 364 26.76 2.58 12.09
CA ALA A 364 27.84 2.46 11.10
C ALA A 364 29.05 3.36 11.37
N ASN A 365 30.23 2.96 10.87
CA ASN A 365 31.47 3.74 10.92
C ASN A 365 31.30 5.14 10.27
N GLU A 366 31.88 6.18 10.88
CA GLU A 366 31.74 7.59 10.43
C GLU A 366 32.01 7.80 8.93
N LYS A 367 32.99 7.09 8.36
CA LYS A 367 33.31 7.16 6.93
C LYS A 367 32.16 6.62 6.05
N HIS A 368 31.62 5.45 6.39
CA HIS A 368 30.51 4.82 5.66
C HIS A 368 29.21 5.64 5.80
N VAL A 369 29.03 6.33 6.94
CA VAL A 369 27.96 7.31 7.15
C VAL A 369 28.10 8.51 6.21
N ASP A 370 29.29 9.08 6.07
CA ASP A 370 29.52 10.22 5.15
C ASP A 370 29.36 9.80 3.68
N ASP A 371 29.86 8.63 3.29
CA ASP A 371 29.70 8.08 1.93
C ASP A 371 28.22 7.81 1.60
N THR A 372 27.44 7.24 2.54
CA THR A 372 25.99 7.04 2.37
C THR A 372 25.22 8.37 2.29
N ASN A 373 25.58 9.35 3.12
CA ASN A 373 24.98 10.68 3.08
C ASN A 373 25.29 11.38 1.73
N ARG A 374 26.52 11.25 1.21
CA ARG A 374 26.92 11.76 -0.12
C ARG A 374 26.13 11.09 -1.23
N MET A 375 26.02 9.77 -1.22
CA MET A 375 25.21 9.02 -2.19
C MET A 375 23.74 9.51 -2.18
N ALA A 376 23.16 9.71 -1.00
CA ALA A 376 21.80 10.25 -0.88
C ALA A 376 21.68 11.70 -1.39
N MET A 377 22.69 12.55 -1.16
CA MET A 377 22.77 13.90 -1.73
C MET A 377 22.89 13.87 -3.26
N ASP A 378 23.74 13.02 -3.82
CA ASP A 378 23.92 12.88 -5.28
C ASP A 378 22.65 12.35 -5.95
N ILE A 379 21.97 11.36 -5.35
CA ILE A 379 20.66 10.86 -5.82
C ILE A 379 19.59 11.98 -5.75
N LEU A 380 19.50 12.72 -4.65
CA LEU A 380 18.57 13.85 -4.53
C LEU A 380 18.85 14.91 -5.60
N MET A 381 20.11 15.26 -5.82
CA MET A 381 20.53 16.22 -6.84
C MET A 381 20.27 15.72 -8.27
N LEU A 382 20.47 14.43 -8.54
CA LEU A 382 20.17 13.78 -9.82
C LEU A 382 18.66 13.86 -10.12
N ILE A 383 17.82 13.52 -9.14
CA ILE A 383 16.36 13.58 -9.28
C ILE A 383 15.89 15.03 -9.47
N ILE A 384 16.42 16.00 -8.72
CA ILE A 384 16.09 17.43 -8.91
C ILE A 384 16.49 17.91 -10.31
N ARG A 385 17.71 17.60 -10.78
CA ARG A 385 18.17 17.94 -12.14
C ARG A 385 17.29 17.33 -13.21
N PHE A 386 16.87 16.07 -13.06
CA PHE A 386 15.93 15.42 -13.97
C PHE A 386 14.59 16.18 -14.04
N HIS A 387 14.02 16.58 -12.89
CA HIS A 387 12.79 17.37 -12.84
C HIS A 387 12.96 18.77 -13.44
N VAL A 388 14.12 19.42 -13.27
CA VAL A 388 14.45 20.71 -13.91
C VAL A 388 14.55 20.56 -15.43
N ILE A 389 15.27 19.56 -15.94
CA ILE A 389 15.41 19.31 -17.39
C ILE A 389 14.04 18.98 -18.02
N LEU A 390 13.26 18.09 -17.39
CA LEU A 390 11.93 17.76 -17.88
C LEU A 390 10.98 18.96 -17.79
N GLY A 391 11.10 19.78 -16.74
CA GLY A 391 10.43 21.06 -16.61
C GLY A 391 10.80 22.07 -17.70
N LEU A 392 12.07 22.14 -18.11
CA LEU A 392 12.53 22.97 -19.23
C LEU A 392 11.90 22.53 -20.56
N VAL A 393 11.59 21.24 -20.76
CA VAL A 393 10.80 20.79 -21.92
C VAL A 393 9.39 21.39 -21.89
N PHE A 394 8.72 21.40 -20.73
CA PHE A 394 7.41 22.07 -20.60
C PHE A 394 7.50 23.60 -20.80
N ILE A 395 8.54 24.24 -20.29
CA ILE A 395 8.74 25.69 -20.46
C ILE A 395 9.01 26.03 -21.93
N CYS A 396 9.98 25.37 -22.58
CA CYS A 396 10.47 25.77 -23.89
C CYS A 396 9.59 25.31 -25.07
N PHE A 397 8.87 24.19 -24.91
CA PHE A 397 7.92 23.72 -25.91
C PHE A 397 6.50 24.03 -25.45
N GLY A 398 6.09 23.51 -24.29
CA GLY A 398 4.71 23.59 -23.81
C GLY A 398 4.10 25.00 -23.88
N THR A 399 4.83 26.04 -23.44
CA THR A 399 4.33 27.44 -23.40
C THR A 399 3.82 27.97 -24.74
N ASN A 400 4.44 27.59 -25.87
CA ASN A 400 4.13 28.11 -27.20
C ASN A 400 3.23 27.13 -28.01
N TYR A 401 2.97 25.93 -27.49
CA TYR A 401 2.05 24.95 -28.11
C TYR A 401 0.68 24.87 -27.42
N THR A 402 0.42 25.63 -26.36
CA THR A 402 -0.83 25.53 -25.57
C THR A 402 -2.08 25.81 -26.39
N ALA A 403 -2.06 26.84 -27.24
CA ALA A 403 -3.19 27.18 -28.10
C ALA A 403 -3.48 26.07 -29.12
N THR A 404 -2.43 25.56 -29.78
CA THR A 404 -2.50 24.41 -30.70
C THR A 404 -3.05 23.16 -30.01
N LEU A 405 -2.59 22.87 -28.79
CA LEU A 405 -2.99 21.72 -27.99
C LEU A 405 -4.47 21.80 -27.60
N ILE A 406 -4.91 22.95 -27.06
CA ILE A 406 -6.31 23.16 -26.68
C ILE A 406 -7.23 23.12 -27.90
N ASP A 407 -6.82 23.68 -29.05
CA ASP A 407 -7.65 23.63 -30.26
C ASP A 407 -7.79 22.23 -30.87
N LEU A 408 -6.76 21.39 -30.74
CA LEU A 408 -6.81 20.00 -31.20
C LEU A 408 -7.68 19.12 -30.26
N LEU A 409 -7.53 19.33 -28.95
CA LEU A 409 -8.15 18.51 -27.91
C LEU A 409 -9.59 18.96 -27.59
N VAL A 410 -9.79 20.22 -27.24
CA VAL A 410 -11.07 20.80 -26.79
C VAL A 410 -11.78 21.56 -27.92
N GLY A 411 -11.03 22.20 -28.81
CA GLY A 411 -11.56 22.97 -29.93
C GLY A 411 -11.79 24.46 -29.65
N LYS A 412 -12.22 25.16 -30.71
CA LYS A 412 -12.21 26.62 -30.86
C LYS A 412 -12.82 27.43 -29.71
N LYS A 413 -13.82 26.90 -29.01
CA LYS A 413 -14.47 27.58 -27.88
C LYS A 413 -13.51 27.88 -26.71
N TRP A 414 -12.52 27.02 -26.49
CA TRP A 414 -11.53 27.17 -25.40
C TRP A 414 -10.18 27.72 -25.87
N SER A 415 -9.82 27.56 -27.15
CA SER A 415 -8.57 28.10 -27.71
C SER A 415 -8.69 29.54 -28.20
N GLN A 416 -9.86 29.92 -28.76
CA GLN A 416 -10.14 31.25 -29.33
C GLN A 416 -11.17 32.06 -28.50
N GLY A 417 -11.77 31.44 -27.47
CA GLY A 417 -12.90 31.99 -26.73
C GLY A 417 -12.61 32.30 -25.26
N GLU A 418 -13.28 31.57 -24.36
CA GLU A 418 -13.45 31.99 -22.96
C GLU A 418 -12.16 31.97 -22.12
N GLY A 419 -11.85 33.12 -21.51
CA GLY A 419 -10.95 33.21 -20.35
C GLY A 419 -9.45 32.95 -20.59
N ASN A 420 -8.95 33.11 -21.83
CA ASN A 420 -7.53 32.97 -22.17
C ASN A 420 -6.88 31.64 -21.72
N ALA A 421 -7.62 30.53 -21.79
CA ALA A 421 -7.14 29.22 -21.35
C ALA A 421 -5.76 28.79 -21.93
N PRO A 422 -5.37 29.10 -23.19
CA PRO A 422 -4.01 28.87 -23.68
C PRO A 422 -2.94 29.58 -22.85
N LEU A 423 -3.13 30.88 -22.55
CA LEU A 423 -2.17 31.67 -21.78
C LEU A 423 -2.08 31.17 -20.33
N VAL A 424 -3.20 30.80 -19.72
CA VAL A 424 -3.20 30.21 -18.36
C VAL A 424 -2.47 28.87 -18.35
N LEU A 425 -2.63 28.05 -19.39
CA LEU A 425 -1.87 26.81 -19.55
C LEU A 425 -0.37 27.08 -19.78
N SER A 426 0.00 28.17 -20.47
CA SER A 426 1.41 28.55 -20.67
C SER A 426 2.05 28.97 -19.34
N PHE A 427 1.35 29.73 -18.49
CA PHE A 427 1.79 29.99 -17.11
C PHE A 427 1.87 28.70 -16.29
N TYR A 428 0.96 27.75 -16.50
CA TYR A 428 1.03 26.44 -15.85
C TYR A 428 2.26 25.62 -16.27
N CYS A 429 2.74 25.74 -17.51
CA CYS A 429 4.01 25.14 -17.92
C CYS A 429 5.22 25.67 -17.12
N LEU A 430 5.18 26.92 -16.64
CA LEU A 430 6.19 27.47 -15.70
C LEU A 430 6.05 26.90 -14.29
N TYR A 431 4.83 26.53 -13.88
CA TYR A 431 4.51 25.95 -12.58
C TYR A 431 4.89 24.46 -12.46
N VAL A 432 4.86 23.69 -13.57
CA VAL A 432 5.25 22.26 -13.60
C VAL A 432 6.61 21.95 -12.95
N PRO A 433 7.74 22.60 -13.29
CA PRO A 433 9.02 22.33 -12.61
C PRO A 433 8.98 22.63 -11.10
N ILE A 434 8.29 23.70 -10.69
CA ILE A 434 8.13 24.03 -9.27
C ILE A 434 7.35 22.94 -8.55
N MET A 435 6.28 22.41 -9.16
CA MET A 435 5.52 21.28 -8.63
C MET A 435 6.40 20.03 -8.46
N GLY A 436 7.21 19.68 -9.47
CA GLY A 436 8.12 18.54 -9.41
C GLY A 436 9.16 18.66 -8.29
N ILE A 437 9.79 19.83 -8.16
CA ILE A 437 10.79 20.09 -7.10
C ILE A 437 10.13 20.07 -5.71
N ASN A 438 8.91 20.60 -5.56
CA ASN A 438 8.19 20.50 -4.29
C ASN A 438 7.93 19.05 -3.89
N GLY A 439 7.42 18.22 -4.81
CA GLY A 439 7.17 16.80 -4.56
C GLY A 439 8.42 16.09 -4.04
N ILE A 440 9.55 16.19 -4.75
CA ILE A 440 10.79 15.51 -4.36
C ILE A 440 11.38 16.04 -3.04
N THR A 441 11.44 17.36 -2.86
CA THR A 441 12.01 17.95 -1.64
C THR A 441 11.15 17.67 -0.41
N GLU A 442 9.83 17.69 -0.54
CA GLU A 442 8.91 17.36 0.56
C GLU A 442 8.84 15.86 0.81
N GLY A 443 8.91 15.03 -0.23
CA GLY A 443 9.05 13.58 -0.15
C GLY A 443 10.31 13.17 0.61
N PHE A 444 11.46 13.83 0.37
CA PHE A 444 12.67 13.64 1.17
C PHE A 444 12.43 13.96 2.65
N VAL A 445 11.84 15.13 2.95
CA VAL A 445 11.53 15.52 4.35
C VAL A 445 10.63 14.47 5.00
N GLN A 446 9.58 14.00 4.31
CA GLN A 446 8.68 12.97 4.83
C GLN A 446 9.34 11.60 5.03
N ALA A 447 10.44 11.30 4.31
CA ALA A 447 11.18 10.04 4.43
C ALA A 447 12.12 9.97 5.66
N VAL A 448 12.59 11.14 6.15
CA VAL A 448 13.61 11.23 7.22
C VAL A 448 13.18 12.01 8.46
N ALA A 449 12.08 12.77 8.40
CA ALA A 449 11.68 13.65 9.48
C ALA A 449 11.11 12.90 10.69
N SER A 450 11.53 13.31 11.89
CA SER A 450 10.97 12.79 13.14
C SER A 450 9.49 13.16 13.29
N LYS A 451 8.75 12.44 14.14
CA LYS A 451 7.36 12.78 14.52
C LYS A 451 7.23 14.24 14.99
N SER A 452 8.27 14.79 15.64
CA SER A 452 8.30 16.19 16.09
C SER A 452 8.49 17.19 14.94
N ASP A 453 9.23 16.83 13.91
CA ASP A 453 9.49 17.69 12.75
C ASP A 453 8.33 17.66 11.75
N LEU A 454 7.65 16.52 11.60
CA LEU A 454 6.38 16.42 10.87
C LEU A 454 5.28 17.29 11.51
N ALA A 455 5.27 17.39 12.86
CA ALA A 455 4.37 18.30 13.57
C ALA A 455 4.73 19.79 13.33
N LYS A 456 6.03 20.14 13.34
CA LYS A 456 6.49 21.49 12.96
C LYS A 456 6.12 21.83 11.51
N LEU A 457 6.39 20.94 10.56
CA LEU A 457 6.01 21.09 9.15
C LEU A 457 4.51 21.33 9.01
N SER A 458 3.67 20.55 9.70
CA SER A 458 2.21 20.72 9.70
C SER A 458 1.77 22.09 10.26
N TYR A 459 2.50 22.65 11.23
CA TYR A 459 2.25 24.00 11.72
C TYR A 459 2.70 25.08 10.73
N TYR A 460 3.88 24.93 10.11
CA TYR A 460 4.38 25.85 9.09
C TYR A 460 3.50 25.86 7.83
N MET A 461 2.90 24.72 7.44
CA MET A 461 1.90 24.63 6.37
C MET A 461 0.73 25.62 6.58
N VAL A 462 0.22 25.79 7.81
CA VAL A 462 -0.81 26.81 8.13
C VAL A 462 -0.33 28.21 7.77
N GLY A 463 0.92 28.54 8.12
CA GLY A 463 1.55 29.82 7.78
C GLY A 463 1.72 30.01 6.26
N PHE A 464 2.08 28.95 5.54
CA PHE A 464 2.22 28.98 4.09
C PHE A 464 0.86 29.20 3.40
N SER A 465 -0.23 28.59 3.90
CA SER A 465 -1.59 28.86 3.42
C SER A 465 -2.03 30.31 3.63
N LEU A 466 -1.57 30.99 4.70
CA LEU A 466 -1.82 32.43 4.90
C LEU A 466 -1.02 33.30 3.91
N CYS A 467 0.24 32.93 3.62
CA CYS A 467 1.03 33.60 2.58
C CYS A 467 0.41 33.40 1.18
N PHE A 468 -0.07 32.20 0.88
CA PHE A 468 -0.82 31.87 -0.33
C PHE A 468 -2.11 32.69 -0.45
N MET A 469 -2.87 32.82 0.64
CA MET A 469 -4.06 33.67 0.72
C MET A 469 -3.73 35.14 0.40
N GLY A 470 -2.66 35.69 0.99
CA GLY A 470 -2.17 37.03 0.69
C GLY A 470 -1.74 37.20 -0.78
N ALA A 471 -1.02 36.23 -1.33
CA ALA A 471 -0.63 36.22 -2.75
C ALA A 471 -1.84 36.12 -3.69
N GLY A 472 -2.85 35.32 -3.34
CA GLY A 472 -4.11 35.21 -4.08
C GLY A 472 -4.87 36.54 -4.12
N VAL A 473 -5.03 37.21 -2.98
CA VAL A 473 -5.64 38.56 -2.92
C VAL A 473 -4.84 39.57 -3.75
N LEU A 474 -3.50 39.57 -3.64
CA LEU A 474 -2.64 40.46 -4.41
C LEU A 474 -2.80 40.23 -5.93
N PHE A 475 -2.65 38.99 -6.39
CA PHE A 475 -2.65 38.70 -7.82
C PHE A 475 -4.04 38.78 -8.46
N MET A 476 -5.12 38.45 -7.73
CA MET A 476 -6.48 38.48 -8.28
C MET A 476 -7.20 39.83 -8.09
N HIS A 477 -7.11 40.47 -6.93
CA HIS A 477 -7.84 41.73 -6.70
C HIS A 477 -7.00 42.98 -7.01
N VAL A 478 -5.71 42.98 -6.67
CA VAL A 478 -4.84 44.16 -6.88
C VAL A 478 -4.27 44.19 -8.30
N LEU A 479 -3.76 43.07 -8.79
CA LEU A 479 -3.18 42.97 -10.15
C LEU A 479 -4.18 42.51 -11.23
N GLN A 480 -5.37 42.06 -10.85
CA GLN A 480 -6.46 41.65 -11.76
C GLN A 480 -6.05 40.57 -12.78
N LEU A 481 -5.19 39.63 -12.37
CA LEU A 481 -4.64 38.57 -13.25
C LEU A 481 -5.57 37.36 -13.44
N GLY A 482 -6.77 37.37 -12.85
CA GLY A 482 -7.76 36.27 -12.96
C GLY A 482 -7.17 34.89 -12.67
N ALA A 483 -7.49 33.91 -13.52
CA ALA A 483 -6.95 32.55 -13.44
C ALA A 483 -5.41 32.46 -13.51
N ILE A 484 -4.71 33.41 -14.15
CA ILE A 484 -3.23 33.47 -14.12
C ILE A 484 -2.76 33.79 -12.69
N GLY A 485 -3.47 34.69 -12.00
CA GLY A 485 -3.22 35.03 -10.61
C GLY A 485 -3.33 33.82 -9.67
N LEU A 486 -4.25 32.89 -9.94
CA LEU A 486 -4.34 31.61 -9.21
C LEU A 486 -3.11 30.71 -9.43
N VAL A 487 -2.63 30.58 -10.67
CA VAL A 487 -1.41 29.80 -10.96
C VAL A 487 -0.20 30.44 -10.25
N LEU A 488 -0.04 31.75 -10.34
CA LEU A 488 1.05 32.49 -9.68
C LEU A 488 0.98 32.41 -8.15
N ALA A 489 -0.22 32.47 -7.55
CA ALA A 489 -0.37 32.29 -6.11
C ALA A 489 0.08 30.88 -5.68
N ASN A 490 -0.28 29.84 -6.45
CA ASN A 490 0.19 28.48 -6.20
C ASN A 490 1.71 28.33 -6.40
N MET A 491 2.32 29.02 -7.38
CA MET A 491 3.78 29.08 -7.51
C MET A 491 4.44 29.69 -6.27
N VAL A 492 3.85 30.72 -5.65
CA VAL A 492 4.32 31.27 -4.36
C VAL A 492 4.16 30.26 -3.22
N ASN A 493 3.01 29.59 -3.11
CA ASN A 493 2.75 28.57 -2.09
C ASN A 493 3.81 27.44 -2.16
N LEU A 494 4.00 26.85 -3.34
CA LEU A 494 5.00 25.80 -3.54
C LEU A 494 6.43 26.32 -3.39
N GLY A 495 6.72 27.55 -3.83
CA GLY A 495 8.02 28.18 -3.64
C GLY A 495 8.42 28.29 -2.15
N ILE A 496 7.50 28.72 -1.28
CA ILE A 496 7.74 28.80 0.16
C ILE A 496 7.93 27.39 0.76
N ARG A 497 7.12 26.40 0.34
CA ARG A 497 7.28 24.99 0.76
C ARG A 497 8.64 24.41 0.36
N ILE A 498 9.11 24.71 -0.86
CA ILE A 498 10.44 24.33 -1.34
C ILE A 498 11.53 25.00 -0.50
N MET A 499 11.42 26.30 -0.20
CA MET A 499 12.40 27.01 0.64
C MET A 499 12.51 26.41 2.04
N TYR A 500 11.38 26.02 2.65
CA TYR A 500 11.35 25.32 3.93
C TYR A 500 11.98 23.93 3.83
N SER A 501 11.54 23.11 2.88
CA SER A 501 12.02 21.73 2.70
C SER A 501 13.51 21.70 2.38
N TRP A 502 13.99 22.61 1.52
CA TRP A 502 15.42 22.76 1.22
C TRP A 502 16.25 23.20 2.42
N SER A 503 15.72 24.13 3.23
CA SER A 503 16.36 24.55 4.48
C SER A 503 16.45 23.40 5.49
N TYR A 504 15.43 22.52 5.54
CA TYR A 504 15.47 21.29 6.32
C TYR A 504 16.51 20.30 5.79
N ILE A 505 16.55 20.05 4.47
CA ILE A 505 17.53 19.16 3.82
C ILE A 505 18.97 19.60 4.10
N VAL A 506 19.28 20.88 3.90
CA VAL A 506 20.62 21.44 4.17
C VAL A 506 20.95 21.36 5.67
N GLY A 507 19.98 21.63 6.54
CA GLY A 507 20.13 21.48 7.99
C GLY A 507 20.39 20.03 8.43
N PHE A 508 19.69 19.07 7.82
CA PHE A 508 19.81 17.64 8.08
C PHE A 508 21.22 17.13 7.77
N PHE A 509 21.72 17.32 6.54
CA PHE A 509 23.06 16.88 6.17
C PHE A 509 24.16 17.61 6.97
N LYS A 510 23.98 18.91 7.24
CA LYS A 510 24.89 19.66 8.13
C LYS A 510 24.91 19.11 9.55
N SER A 511 23.77 18.64 10.08
CA SER A 511 23.70 18.04 11.43
C SER A 511 24.40 16.68 11.52
N ARG A 512 24.56 15.97 10.38
CA ARG A 512 25.33 14.73 10.26
C ARG A 512 26.82 14.93 9.95
N GLY A 513 27.32 16.17 9.95
CA GLY A 513 28.74 16.49 9.69
C GLY A 513 29.16 16.48 8.22
N THR A 514 28.30 16.04 7.30
CA THR A 514 28.60 15.96 5.86
C THR A 514 28.73 17.34 5.22
N SER A 515 29.69 17.49 4.30
CA SER A 515 29.97 18.76 3.61
C SER A 515 28.87 19.13 2.61
N THR A 516 28.08 20.16 2.93
CA THR A 516 26.91 20.57 2.14
C THR A 516 27.24 21.41 0.89
N THR A 517 28.50 21.51 0.46
CA THR A 517 28.95 22.37 -0.65
C THR A 517 28.27 22.04 -2.00
N GLN A 518 27.81 20.80 -2.19
CA GLN A 518 27.07 20.37 -3.38
C GLN A 518 25.59 20.85 -3.38
N LEU A 519 25.01 21.11 -2.20
CA LEU A 519 23.61 21.53 -2.01
C LEU A 519 23.43 23.05 -2.22
N THR A 520 23.79 23.54 -3.40
CA THR A 520 23.55 24.93 -3.82
C THR A 520 22.39 25.03 -4.80
N LEU A 521 21.64 26.12 -4.78
CA LEU A 521 20.56 26.33 -5.77
C LEU A 521 21.08 26.39 -7.22
N ALA A 522 22.36 26.75 -7.40
CA ALA A 522 23.01 26.75 -8.71
C ALA A 522 23.22 25.31 -9.25
N SER A 523 23.42 24.30 -8.39
CA SER A 523 23.64 22.92 -8.83
C SER A 523 22.36 22.21 -9.31
N TRP A 524 21.19 22.84 -9.15
CA TRP A 524 19.89 22.39 -9.69
C TRP A 524 19.78 22.57 -11.21
N LEU A 525 20.45 23.60 -11.75
CA LEU A 525 20.37 23.94 -13.18
C LEU A 525 21.31 23.06 -14.01
N PRO A 526 20.91 22.69 -15.25
CA PRO A 526 21.80 22.02 -16.20
C PRO A 526 22.86 22.98 -16.75
N SER A 527 23.75 22.47 -17.61
CA SER A 527 24.84 23.28 -18.17
C SER A 527 24.34 24.56 -18.86
N TYR A 528 25.16 25.61 -18.87
CA TYR A 528 24.84 26.86 -19.58
C TYR A 528 24.61 26.64 -21.08
N MET A 529 25.25 25.64 -21.69
CA MET A 529 25.02 25.26 -23.08
C MET A 529 23.64 24.64 -23.28
N THR A 530 23.22 23.76 -22.36
CA THR A 530 21.88 23.16 -22.35
C THR A 530 20.80 24.24 -22.17
N LEU A 531 20.99 25.16 -21.22
CA LEU A 531 20.10 26.31 -21.02
C LEU A 531 20.03 27.22 -22.26
N ALA A 532 21.17 27.51 -22.91
CA ALA A 532 21.20 28.30 -24.14
C ALA A 532 20.48 27.59 -25.30
N ALA A 533 20.63 26.27 -25.44
CA ALA A 533 19.93 25.48 -26.46
C ALA A 533 18.41 25.42 -26.22
N PHE A 534 17.98 25.28 -24.97
CA PHE A 534 16.57 25.40 -24.58
C PHE A 534 16.01 26.81 -24.85
N GLY A 535 16.76 27.87 -24.52
CA GLY A 535 16.39 29.25 -24.83
C GLY A 535 16.28 29.53 -26.33
N ALA A 536 17.24 29.06 -27.13
CA ALA A 536 17.18 29.14 -28.59
C ALA A 536 15.99 28.35 -29.16
N SER A 537 15.72 27.16 -28.62
CA SER A 537 14.54 26.36 -29.02
C SER A 537 13.23 27.05 -28.69
N TRP A 538 13.13 27.71 -27.52
CA TRP A 538 11.96 28.51 -27.16
C TRP A 538 11.77 29.72 -28.09
N LEU A 539 12.84 30.40 -28.50
CA LEU A 539 12.76 31.47 -29.50
C LEU A 539 12.28 30.94 -30.87
N VAL A 540 12.72 29.74 -31.27
CA VAL A 540 12.26 29.09 -32.52
C VAL A 540 10.78 28.68 -32.43
N THR A 541 10.32 28.12 -31.30
CA THR A 541 8.92 27.74 -31.13
C THR A 541 8.01 28.97 -31.00
N LEU A 542 8.47 30.05 -30.36
CA LEU A 542 7.77 31.34 -30.30
C LEU A 542 7.66 32.00 -31.68
N TRP A 543 8.75 32.01 -32.45
CA TRP A 543 8.73 32.48 -33.84
C TRP A 543 7.75 31.65 -34.68
N SER A 544 7.76 30.32 -34.51
CA SER A 544 6.84 29.41 -35.19
C SER A 544 5.37 29.70 -34.83
N GLU A 545 5.06 29.93 -33.55
CA GLU A 545 3.70 30.30 -33.10
C GLU A 545 3.24 31.62 -33.75
N GLN A 546 4.10 32.64 -33.78
CA GLN A 546 3.77 33.97 -34.30
C GLN A 546 3.65 34.03 -35.83
N TRP A 547 4.49 33.29 -36.57
CA TRP A 547 4.62 33.42 -38.03
C TRP A 547 3.98 32.28 -38.82
N ILE A 548 3.92 31.06 -38.28
CA ILE A 548 3.17 29.95 -38.89
C ILE A 548 1.72 29.95 -38.39
N GLY A 549 1.53 30.18 -37.09
CA GLY A 549 0.22 30.13 -36.45
C GLY A 549 -0.37 28.72 -36.36
N TRP A 550 -1.65 28.63 -36.00
CA TRP A 550 -2.33 27.36 -35.71
C TRP A 550 -3.78 27.29 -36.21
N GLU A 551 -4.24 28.25 -37.04
CA GLU A 551 -5.64 28.34 -37.45
C GLU A 551 -6.09 27.22 -38.39
N SER A 552 -5.21 26.84 -39.33
CA SER A 552 -5.44 25.73 -40.28
C SER A 552 -4.70 24.46 -39.88
N PHE A 553 -5.20 23.31 -40.35
CA PHE A 553 -4.57 22.01 -40.09
C PHE A 553 -3.11 21.93 -40.63
N GLN A 554 -2.84 22.58 -41.76
CA GLN A 554 -1.48 22.64 -42.33
C GLN A 554 -0.54 23.49 -41.47
N GLN A 555 -0.98 24.65 -40.98
CA GLN A 555 -0.20 25.48 -40.05
C GLN A 555 0.11 24.73 -38.75
N LYS A 556 -0.88 24.04 -38.16
CA LYS A 556 -0.66 23.19 -36.98
C LYS A 556 0.40 22.12 -37.23
N LEU A 557 0.33 21.41 -38.37
CA LEU A 557 1.28 20.35 -38.71
C LEU A 557 2.71 20.91 -38.90
N LEU A 558 2.84 22.06 -39.57
CA LEU A 558 4.12 22.75 -39.74
C LEU A 558 4.68 23.22 -38.39
N HIS A 559 3.86 23.87 -37.57
CA HIS A 559 4.23 24.36 -36.25
C HIS A 559 4.70 23.20 -35.35
N ILE A 560 3.91 22.13 -35.20
CA ILE A 560 4.30 20.90 -34.48
C ILE A 560 5.61 20.32 -35.05
N GLY A 561 5.76 20.29 -36.38
CA GLY A 561 6.98 19.84 -37.05
C GLY A 561 8.23 20.65 -36.65
N THR A 562 8.12 21.99 -36.55
CA THR A 562 9.24 22.82 -36.06
C THR A 562 9.61 22.52 -34.60
N GLY A 563 8.63 22.19 -33.75
CA GLY A 563 8.85 21.77 -32.37
C GLY A 563 9.59 20.44 -32.25
N VAL A 564 9.17 19.44 -33.03
CA VAL A 564 9.85 18.14 -33.09
C VAL A 564 11.28 18.28 -33.59
N LEU A 565 11.50 19.08 -34.63
CA LEU A 565 12.85 19.34 -35.16
C LEU A 565 13.75 20.06 -34.15
N SER A 566 13.27 21.13 -33.50
CA SER A 566 14.05 21.85 -32.48
C SER A 566 14.32 21.00 -31.23
N ALA A 567 13.36 20.18 -30.79
CA ALA A 567 13.57 19.19 -29.72
C ALA A 567 14.65 18.16 -30.09
N SER A 568 14.64 17.64 -31.33
CA SER A 568 15.65 16.69 -31.81
C SER A 568 17.06 17.28 -31.94
N ALA A 569 17.17 18.61 -32.00
CA ALA A 569 18.43 19.35 -32.10
C ALA A 569 19.01 19.77 -30.73
N LEU A 570 18.33 19.49 -29.62
CA LEU A 570 18.86 19.79 -28.29
C LEU A 570 20.09 18.92 -27.98
N PRO A 571 21.16 19.47 -27.37
CA PRO A 571 22.37 18.73 -26.97
C PRO A 571 22.14 17.86 -25.73
N LEU A 572 20.96 17.25 -25.61
CA LEU A 572 20.57 16.36 -24.52
C LEU A 572 21.50 15.15 -24.42
N GLN A 573 22.22 14.77 -25.47
CA GLN A 573 23.17 13.65 -25.42
C GLN A 573 24.24 13.77 -24.33
N HIS A 574 24.74 14.98 -24.02
CA HIS A 574 25.78 15.12 -23.00
C HIS A 574 25.19 15.02 -21.58
N ASP A 575 24.13 15.78 -21.28
CA ASP A 575 23.45 15.71 -19.98
C ASP A 575 22.68 14.38 -19.78
N GLN A 576 22.16 13.75 -20.84
CA GLN A 576 21.65 12.37 -20.79
C GLN A 576 22.78 11.39 -20.59
N GLN A 577 23.97 11.59 -21.15
CA GLN A 577 25.12 10.75 -20.81
C GLN A 577 25.55 10.97 -19.37
N THR A 578 25.48 12.18 -18.81
CA THR A 578 25.75 12.41 -17.38
C THR A 578 24.66 11.80 -16.48
N VAL A 579 23.38 11.97 -16.80
CA VAL A 579 22.26 11.36 -16.08
C VAL A 579 22.30 9.84 -16.23
N LEU A 580 22.47 9.30 -17.44
CA LEU A 580 22.64 7.86 -17.65
C LEU A 580 23.96 7.36 -17.06
N GLN A 581 25.04 8.14 -16.97
CA GLN A 581 26.27 7.73 -16.29
C GLN A 581 26.05 7.66 -14.79
N HIS A 582 25.50 8.68 -14.14
CA HIS A 582 25.19 8.65 -12.71
C HIS A 582 24.10 7.64 -12.36
N THR A 583 23.03 7.52 -13.17
CA THR A 583 22.07 6.43 -13.07
C THR A 583 22.75 5.09 -13.30
N SER A 584 23.70 4.96 -14.24
CA SER A 584 24.53 3.77 -14.45
C SER A 584 25.74 3.67 -13.52
N ILE A 585 25.89 4.54 -12.53
CA ILE A 585 26.82 4.39 -11.41
C ILE A 585 25.99 3.88 -10.22
N ALA A 586 24.75 4.34 -10.10
CA ALA A 586 23.71 3.73 -9.26
C ALA A 586 23.09 2.43 -9.85
N THR A 587 23.39 2.06 -11.11
CA THR A 587 22.90 0.81 -11.77
C THR A 587 23.97 0.05 -12.59
N LYS A 588 25.24 0.45 -12.53
CA LYS A 588 26.41 -0.41 -12.81
C LYS A 588 27.34 -0.53 -11.60
N GLU A 589 26.78 -0.70 -10.42
CA GLU A 589 27.35 -1.75 -9.56
C GLU A 589 26.97 -3.11 -10.16
N LYS A 590 27.72 -3.46 -11.22
CA LYS A 590 27.79 -4.80 -11.78
C LYS A 590 29.12 -4.91 -12.55
N PRO A 591 30.22 -5.34 -11.90
CA PRO A 591 31.50 -5.47 -12.57
C PRO A 591 31.56 -6.75 -13.42
N ASP A 592 32.25 -6.65 -14.56
CA ASP A 592 32.46 -7.74 -15.52
C ASP A 592 33.79 -8.48 -15.24
N LEU A 593 34.01 -9.64 -15.86
CA LEU A 593 35.12 -10.57 -15.65
C LEU A 593 36.29 -10.28 -16.62
N SER A 594 37.57 -10.61 -16.41
CA SER A 594 38.42 -11.15 -15.31
C SER A 594 39.89 -11.14 -15.87
N PRO A 595 40.96 -11.76 -15.31
CA PRO A 595 41.18 -12.48 -14.05
C PRO A 595 42.47 -12.09 -13.28
N TYR A 596 42.57 -12.45 -12.00
CA TYR A 596 43.86 -12.51 -11.30
C TYR A 596 43.83 -13.55 -10.19
N VAL A 597 44.98 -14.15 -9.89
CA VAL A 597 45.11 -15.24 -8.92
C VAL A 597 46.01 -14.77 -7.79
N ILE A 598 45.43 -14.60 -6.60
CA ILE A 598 46.16 -14.60 -5.32
C ILE A 598 45.60 -15.73 -4.44
N PRO A 599 46.30 -16.12 -3.37
CA PRO A 599 46.67 -17.50 -3.16
C PRO A 599 45.54 -18.28 -2.48
N SER A 600 45.73 -19.59 -2.39
CA SER A 600 44.89 -20.49 -1.61
C SER A 600 44.93 -20.16 -0.11
N THR A 601 44.07 -19.26 0.36
CA THR A 601 43.59 -19.22 1.74
C THR A 601 42.30 -20.03 1.80
N THR A 602 42.33 -21.10 2.59
CA THR A 602 41.24 -22.06 2.72
C THR A 602 40.00 -21.36 3.27
N ILE A 603 38.87 -21.41 2.55
CA ILE A 603 37.57 -20.96 3.11
C ILE A 603 37.36 -21.67 4.44
N ASN A 604 37.32 -20.90 5.52
CA ASN A 604 37.19 -21.45 6.86
C ASN A 604 35.74 -21.93 7.04
N SER A 605 35.50 -23.23 6.79
CA SER A 605 34.15 -23.80 6.73
C SER A 605 33.37 -23.64 8.04
N TYR A 606 34.07 -23.42 9.15
CA TYR A 606 33.49 -23.09 10.45
C TYR A 606 32.86 -21.69 10.48
N THR A 607 33.55 -20.66 9.96
CA THR A 607 33.02 -19.28 9.88
C THR A 607 31.78 -19.26 8.97
N LEU A 608 31.85 -19.89 7.79
CA LEU A 608 30.71 -20.02 6.87
C LEU A 608 29.50 -20.70 7.50
N SER A 609 29.71 -21.79 8.25
CA SER A 609 28.64 -22.53 8.90
C SER A 609 27.95 -21.71 9.98
N ASN A 610 28.69 -20.93 10.76
CA ASN A 610 28.12 -20.08 11.82
C ASN A 610 27.22 -18.98 11.23
N SER A 611 27.72 -18.19 10.27
CA SER A 611 26.95 -17.08 9.68
C SER A 611 25.70 -17.58 8.93
N LEU A 612 25.77 -18.78 8.31
CA LEU A 612 24.59 -19.43 7.73
C LEU A 612 23.62 -20.00 8.77
N THR A 613 24.14 -20.54 9.88
CA THR A 613 23.31 -21.00 10.99
C THR A 613 22.51 -19.84 11.56
N ASP A 614 23.16 -18.73 11.91
CA ASP A 614 22.52 -17.55 12.49
C ASP A 614 21.46 -16.95 11.55
N TYR A 615 21.72 -16.99 10.23
CA TYR A 615 20.74 -16.62 9.21
C TYR A 615 19.47 -17.48 9.25
N TYR A 616 19.64 -18.80 9.08
CA TYR A 616 18.51 -19.72 9.01
C TYR A 616 17.77 -19.79 10.35
N GLU A 617 18.47 -19.75 11.49
CA GLU A 617 17.86 -19.66 12.82
C GLU A 617 16.99 -18.41 12.95
N SER A 618 17.48 -17.23 12.52
CA SER A 618 16.70 -15.97 12.59
C SER A 618 15.39 -16.02 11.80
N ILE A 619 15.40 -16.61 10.59
CA ILE A 619 14.17 -16.71 9.78
C ILE A 619 13.23 -17.77 10.31
N VAL A 620 13.73 -18.94 10.71
CA VAL A 620 12.91 -20.00 11.32
C VAL A 620 12.24 -19.48 12.59
N ASP A 621 12.98 -18.75 13.43
CA ASP A 621 12.48 -18.15 14.66
C ASP A 621 11.36 -17.14 14.41
N GLN A 622 11.49 -16.28 13.39
CA GLN A 622 10.51 -15.27 12.99
C GLN A 622 9.25 -15.86 12.33
N VAL A 623 9.44 -16.80 11.39
CA VAL A 623 8.34 -17.47 10.69
C VAL A 623 7.52 -18.28 11.68
N MET A 624 8.17 -19.09 12.52
CA MET A 624 7.45 -19.88 13.52
C MET A 624 6.74 -19.01 14.57
N GLU A 625 7.33 -17.90 15.04
CA GLU A 625 6.64 -17.02 16.00
C GLU A 625 5.35 -16.44 15.39
N THR A 626 5.41 -16.01 14.13
CA THR A 626 4.25 -15.46 13.41
C THR A 626 3.18 -16.54 13.19
N THR A 627 3.57 -17.71 12.68
CA THR A 627 2.64 -18.84 12.46
C THR A 627 2.02 -19.35 13.75
N ILE A 628 2.76 -19.33 14.87
CA ILE A 628 2.23 -19.71 16.18
C ILE A 628 1.19 -18.72 16.68
N ASP A 629 1.38 -17.41 16.50
CA ASP A 629 0.38 -16.43 16.91
C ASP A 629 -0.91 -16.52 16.07
N ASP A 630 -0.79 -16.77 14.76
CA ASP A 630 -1.93 -17.03 13.86
C ASP A 630 -2.69 -18.31 14.24
N ILE A 631 -1.98 -19.42 14.51
CA ILE A 631 -2.56 -20.69 14.96
C ILE A 631 -3.28 -20.48 16.31
N ILE A 632 -2.65 -19.82 17.29
CA ILE A 632 -3.23 -19.63 18.62
C ILE A 632 -4.40 -18.64 18.60
N THR A 633 -4.38 -17.63 17.73
CA THR A 633 -5.52 -16.73 17.51
C THR A 633 -6.70 -17.46 16.86
N SER A 634 -6.44 -18.42 15.99
CA SER A 634 -7.46 -19.21 15.27
C SER A 634 -8.00 -20.40 16.07
N ALA A 635 -7.20 -21.01 16.94
CA ALA A 635 -7.51 -22.25 17.67
C ALA A 635 -8.81 -22.23 18.52
N PRO A 636 -9.17 -21.14 19.23
CA PRO A 636 -10.40 -21.10 20.04
C PRO A 636 -11.67 -21.29 19.21
N HIS A 637 -11.68 -20.79 17.98
CA HIS A 637 -12.83 -20.92 17.08
C HIS A 637 -12.99 -22.36 16.59
N SER A 638 -11.90 -22.97 16.11
CA SER A 638 -11.89 -24.36 15.64
C SER A 638 -12.22 -25.36 16.75
N TYR A 639 -11.67 -25.19 17.96
CA TYR A 639 -11.96 -26.06 19.10
C TYR A 639 -13.44 -26.02 19.50
N THR A 640 -14.03 -24.83 19.59
CA THR A 640 -15.45 -24.65 19.96
C THR A 640 -16.40 -25.24 18.91
N LEU A 641 -16.02 -25.20 17.63
CA LEU A 641 -16.81 -25.74 16.52
C LEU A 641 -16.77 -27.28 16.46
N LEU A 642 -15.67 -27.90 16.90
CA LEU A 642 -15.46 -29.35 16.82
C LEU A 642 -15.83 -30.11 18.11
N TYR A 643 -15.86 -29.46 19.28
CA TYR A 643 -16.21 -30.07 20.57
C TYR A 643 -17.45 -29.44 21.24
N PRO A 644 -18.65 -29.52 20.62
CA PRO A 644 -19.85 -28.84 21.10
C PRO A 644 -20.43 -29.39 22.43
N ASP A 645 -20.11 -30.61 22.83
CA ASP A 645 -20.65 -31.20 24.07
C ASP A 645 -19.86 -30.82 25.34
N HIS A 646 -18.66 -30.24 25.20
CA HIS A 646 -17.88 -29.70 26.33
C HIS A 646 -18.28 -28.26 26.73
N VAL A 647 -19.33 -27.71 26.11
CA VAL A 647 -19.80 -26.32 26.27
C VAL A 647 -20.19 -25.93 27.71
N ASN A 648 -20.51 -26.89 28.60
CA ASN A 648 -20.89 -26.57 29.98
C ASN A 648 -19.70 -26.27 30.92
N ASP A 649 -18.47 -26.70 30.58
CA ASP A 649 -17.24 -26.46 31.37
C ASP A 649 -16.22 -25.60 30.59
N CYS A 650 -16.70 -24.76 29.68
CA CYS A 650 -15.94 -24.23 28.55
C CYS A 650 -14.66 -23.42 28.87
N GLN A 651 -14.56 -22.80 30.06
CA GLN A 651 -13.33 -22.10 30.48
C GLN A 651 -12.27 -23.06 31.06
N ALA A 652 -12.67 -24.19 31.63
CA ALA A 652 -11.76 -25.10 32.32
C ALA A 652 -11.01 -26.06 31.38
N SER A 653 -11.55 -26.33 30.17
CA SER A 653 -10.93 -27.19 29.16
C SER A 653 -10.18 -26.42 28.06
N LEU A 654 -10.72 -25.28 27.61
CA LEU A 654 -10.14 -24.50 26.52
C LEU A 654 -8.82 -23.82 26.92
N CYS A 655 -8.72 -23.24 28.11
CA CYS A 655 -7.49 -22.58 28.55
C CYS A 655 -6.31 -23.56 28.66
N PRO A 656 -6.45 -24.76 29.27
CA PRO A 656 -5.42 -25.79 29.22
C PRO A 656 -5.11 -26.29 27.80
N PHE A 657 -6.11 -26.43 26.93
CA PHE A 657 -5.89 -26.79 25.52
C PHE A 657 -5.03 -25.75 24.80
N ILE A 658 -5.37 -24.46 24.89
CA ILE A 658 -4.61 -23.38 24.23
C ILE A 658 -3.19 -23.24 24.83
N HIS A 659 -3.04 -23.38 26.15
CA HIS A 659 -1.72 -23.34 26.78
C HIS A 659 -0.87 -24.54 26.35
N ALA A 660 -1.43 -25.75 26.34
CA ALA A 660 -0.74 -26.93 25.85
C ALA A 660 -0.40 -26.81 24.36
N LEU A 661 -1.32 -26.35 23.52
CA LEU A 661 -1.09 -26.13 22.08
C LEU A 661 0.07 -25.16 21.87
N ARG A 662 0.08 -24.03 22.58
CA ARG A 662 1.18 -23.04 22.56
C ARG A 662 2.50 -23.64 23.03
N ASP A 663 2.49 -24.42 24.11
CA ASP A 663 3.71 -25.05 24.64
C ASP A 663 4.30 -26.09 23.67
N HIS A 664 3.48 -26.93 23.03
CA HIS A 664 3.95 -27.92 22.06
C HIS A 664 4.41 -27.27 20.74
N LEU A 665 3.76 -26.18 20.30
CA LEU A 665 4.19 -25.40 19.14
C LEU A 665 5.49 -24.64 19.41
N ASN A 666 5.66 -24.06 20.60
CA ASN A 666 6.92 -23.45 21.02
C ASN A 666 8.04 -24.50 21.16
N PHE A 667 7.71 -25.71 21.61
CA PHE A 667 8.65 -26.84 21.59
C PHE A 667 9.04 -27.24 20.16
N MET A 668 8.10 -27.24 19.21
CA MET A 668 8.41 -27.42 17.78
C MET A 668 9.32 -26.30 17.24
N ARG A 669 9.02 -25.03 17.52
CA ARG A 669 9.88 -23.88 17.16
C ARG A 669 11.30 -24.05 17.70
N ALA A 670 11.45 -24.39 18.98
CA ALA A 670 12.75 -24.65 19.59
C ALA A 670 13.50 -25.83 18.95
N ASN A 671 12.80 -26.93 18.60
CA ASN A 671 13.39 -28.08 17.93
C ASN A 671 13.81 -27.77 16.49
N LEU A 672 13.04 -26.95 15.75
CA LEU A 672 13.38 -26.51 14.40
C LEU A 672 14.64 -25.66 14.41
N ILE A 673 14.70 -24.64 15.28
CA ILE A 673 15.88 -23.79 15.48
C ILE A 673 17.10 -24.66 15.85
N ALA A 674 16.97 -25.55 16.84
CA ALA A 674 18.04 -26.47 17.22
C ALA A 674 18.46 -27.47 16.11
N SER A 675 17.61 -27.68 15.10
CA SER A 675 17.90 -28.52 13.94
C SER A 675 18.59 -27.77 12.79
N VAL A 676 18.55 -26.43 12.78
CA VAL A 676 19.19 -25.61 11.74
C VAL A 676 20.68 -25.90 11.65
N ARG A 677 21.43 -25.78 12.76
CA ARG A 677 22.89 -25.96 12.74
C ARG A 677 23.34 -27.34 12.24
N PRO A 678 22.79 -28.48 12.72
CA PRO A 678 23.11 -29.79 12.15
C PRO A 678 22.73 -29.94 10.66
N LEU A 679 21.65 -29.28 10.20
CA LEU A 679 21.25 -29.29 8.78
C LEU A 679 22.20 -28.47 7.90
N VAL A 680 22.64 -27.30 8.36
CA VAL A 680 23.67 -26.49 7.68
C VAL A 680 24.96 -27.29 7.58
N ASP A 681 25.50 -27.79 8.71
CA ASP A 681 26.74 -28.56 8.77
C ASP A 681 26.71 -29.85 7.91
N SER A 682 25.55 -30.48 7.75
CA SER A 682 25.41 -31.72 6.94
C SER A 682 25.16 -31.48 5.45
N ASN A 683 24.55 -30.35 5.07
CA ASN A 683 24.34 -30.01 3.67
C ASN A 683 25.55 -29.31 3.04
N LEU A 684 26.29 -28.50 3.80
CA LEU A 684 27.47 -27.75 3.33
C LEU A 684 28.51 -28.61 2.55
N PRO A 685 28.86 -29.83 2.99
CA PRO A 685 29.85 -30.67 2.30
C PRO A 685 29.33 -31.33 1.01
N THR A 686 28.03 -31.24 0.72
CA THR A 686 27.39 -31.93 -0.43
C THR A 686 27.15 -31.00 -1.63
N LEU A 687 27.60 -29.74 -1.53
CA LEU A 687 27.46 -28.72 -2.55
C LEU A 687 28.62 -28.81 -3.56
N PRO A 688 28.41 -28.49 -4.86
CA PRO A 688 29.40 -28.66 -5.91
C PRO A 688 30.47 -27.55 -5.90
N LEU A 689 31.21 -27.40 -4.80
CA LEU A 689 32.35 -26.49 -4.65
C LEU A 689 33.54 -26.95 -5.50
N LYS A 690 33.48 -26.68 -6.81
CA LYS A 690 34.51 -27.05 -7.79
C LYS A 690 35.23 -25.84 -8.37
N MET A 691 35.84 -25.04 -7.50
CA MET A 691 36.76 -23.97 -7.88
C MET A 691 38.12 -24.55 -8.32
N THR A 692 38.33 -24.72 -9.62
CA THR A 692 39.66 -25.06 -10.20
C THR A 692 39.89 -24.31 -11.51
N LEU A 693 40.92 -23.46 -11.56
CA LEU A 693 41.36 -22.75 -12.77
C LEU A 693 42.22 -23.65 -13.68
N SER A 694 41.94 -23.63 -14.98
CA SER A 694 42.74 -24.32 -16.01
C SER A 694 43.76 -23.38 -16.67
N SER A 695 45.02 -23.77 -16.69
CA SER A 695 46.10 -23.00 -17.34
C SER A 695 46.37 -23.45 -18.78
N SER A 696 46.68 -22.50 -19.67
CA SER A 696 47.19 -22.78 -21.03
C SER A 696 48.23 -21.75 -21.45
N SER A 697 49.40 -22.22 -21.90
CA SER A 697 50.64 -21.46 -22.07
C SER A 697 51.14 -21.42 -23.51
N SER A 698 51.48 -20.24 -24.04
CA SER A 698 52.39 -20.02 -25.20
C SER A 698 52.44 -18.53 -25.60
N SER A 699 53.50 -17.92 -26.16
CA SER A 699 54.97 -18.15 -26.10
C SER A 699 55.71 -17.05 -26.91
N SER A 700 56.81 -16.50 -26.35
CA SER A 700 57.98 -15.96 -27.06
C SER A 700 58.00 -14.56 -27.75
N SER A 701 58.86 -13.70 -27.18
CA SER A 701 59.95 -12.91 -27.82
C SER A 701 59.78 -11.43 -28.24
N ARG A 702 60.50 -10.56 -27.48
CA ARG A 702 61.33 -9.38 -27.88
C ARG A 702 60.65 -8.24 -28.67
N ASN A 703 60.94 -6.94 -28.44
CA ASN A 703 61.95 -6.24 -27.61
C ASN A 703 61.51 -4.76 -27.45
N ASN A 704 61.99 -4.06 -26.40
CA ASN A 704 62.20 -2.58 -26.26
C ASN A 704 61.30 -1.59 -27.05
N ASN A 705 60.71 -0.55 -26.45
CA ASN A 705 61.34 0.41 -25.53
C ASN A 705 60.28 1.29 -24.80
N ASP A 706 60.77 2.13 -23.86
CA ASP A 706 60.14 3.32 -23.26
C ASP A 706 59.15 3.17 -22.08
N ASN A 707 59.16 4.22 -21.25
CA ASN A 707 58.73 4.30 -19.84
C ASN A 707 57.21 4.45 -19.60
N SER A 708 56.89 4.43 -18.30
CA SER A 708 55.66 4.84 -17.59
C SER A 708 54.62 3.75 -17.34
N ASP A 709 54.04 3.85 -16.14
CA ASP A 709 52.80 3.24 -15.66
C ASP A 709 52.79 1.71 -15.45
N MET A 710 53.01 1.30 -14.20
CA MET A 710 52.70 -0.03 -13.68
C MET A 710 52.57 -0.02 -12.14
N ASP A 711 51.40 0.37 -11.64
CA ASP A 711 50.96 0.16 -10.24
C ASP A 711 49.44 -0.14 -10.12
N ASP A 712 48.65 -0.05 -11.21
CA ASP A 712 47.19 -0.26 -11.20
C ASP A 712 46.75 -1.75 -11.24
N ASP A 713 47.64 -2.67 -11.62
CA ASP A 713 47.27 -4.07 -11.92
C ASP A 713 47.01 -4.97 -10.69
N ASN A 714 47.12 -4.45 -9.46
CA ASN A 714 47.08 -5.26 -8.24
C ASN A 714 45.79 -5.14 -7.40
N ASP A 715 44.94 -4.13 -7.65
CA ASP A 715 43.63 -3.94 -6.97
C ASP A 715 42.45 -4.47 -7.81
N THR A 716 42.58 -4.54 -9.14
CA THR A 716 41.54 -4.97 -10.11
C THR A 716 41.14 -6.46 -10.01
N THR A 717 41.61 -7.12 -8.96
CA THR A 717 42.02 -8.52 -8.96
C THR A 717 41.28 -9.29 -7.86
N MET A 718 41.35 -8.77 -6.63
CA MET A 718 40.51 -9.19 -5.50
C MET A 718 39.02 -8.94 -5.81
N ALA A 719 38.68 -7.80 -6.44
CA ALA A 719 37.30 -7.45 -6.77
C ALA A 719 36.63 -8.48 -7.71
N SER A 720 37.34 -8.98 -8.73
CA SER A 720 36.78 -10.02 -9.63
C SER A 720 36.62 -11.37 -8.93
N THR A 721 37.49 -11.66 -7.97
CA THR A 721 37.44 -12.88 -7.16
C THR A 721 36.25 -12.84 -6.21
N ALA A 722 36.06 -11.73 -5.49
CA ALA A 722 34.91 -11.50 -4.62
C ALA A 722 33.57 -11.59 -5.35
N HIS A 723 33.44 -11.02 -6.56
CA HIS A 723 32.18 -11.12 -7.32
C HIS A 723 31.91 -12.53 -7.86
N THR A 724 32.96 -13.25 -8.28
CA THR A 724 32.83 -14.67 -8.69
C THR A 724 32.42 -15.54 -7.50
N MET A 725 33.03 -15.30 -6.33
CA MET A 725 32.65 -15.97 -5.08
C MET A 725 31.22 -15.63 -4.69
N ALA A 726 30.79 -14.37 -4.70
CA ALA A 726 29.42 -13.96 -4.38
C ALA A 726 28.37 -14.61 -5.31
N THR A 727 28.67 -14.71 -6.62
CA THR A 727 27.77 -15.33 -7.60
C THR A 727 27.67 -16.84 -7.37
N GLN A 728 28.79 -17.53 -7.17
CA GLN A 728 28.81 -18.95 -6.84
C GLN A 728 28.18 -19.24 -5.47
N LEU A 729 28.37 -18.36 -4.49
CA LEU A 729 27.71 -18.42 -3.19
C LEU A 729 26.20 -18.27 -3.36
N THR A 730 25.72 -17.33 -4.19
CA THR A 730 24.29 -17.16 -4.50
C THR A 730 23.68 -18.44 -5.07
N GLU A 731 24.26 -19.00 -6.14
CA GLU A 731 23.76 -20.25 -6.75
C GLU A 731 23.78 -21.42 -5.75
N THR A 732 24.83 -21.49 -4.94
CA THR A 732 25.00 -22.50 -3.89
C THR A 732 23.97 -22.34 -2.77
N LEU A 733 23.64 -21.10 -2.39
CA LEU A 733 22.69 -20.76 -1.33
C LEU A 733 21.23 -20.92 -1.76
N ILE A 734 20.88 -20.71 -3.03
CA ILE A 734 19.53 -21.04 -3.54
C ILE A 734 19.30 -22.56 -3.39
N VAL A 735 20.28 -23.38 -3.75
CA VAL A 735 20.21 -24.84 -3.58
C VAL A 735 20.21 -25.24 -2.10
N LEU A 736 20.94 -24.52 -1.24
CA LEU A 736 20.91 -24.75 0.20
C LEU A 736 19.57 -24.35 0.83
N ASN A 737 19.00 -23.19 0.46
CA ASN A 737 17.69 -22.70 0.88
C ASN A 737 16.61 -23.74 0.58
N GLN A 738 16.59 -24.28 -0.65
CA GLN A 738 15.63 -25.31 -1.06
C GLN A 738 15.78 -26.60 -0.24
N ARG A 739 17.02 -27.02 0.06
CA ARG A 739 17.26 -28.21 0.91
C ARG A 739 16.92 -27.95 2.36
N MET A 740 17.23 -26.77 2.89
CA MET A 740 16.93 -26.38 4.27
C MET A 740 15.43 -26.30 4.50
N SER A 741 14.65 -25.66 3.61
CA SER A 741 13.20 -25.61 3.72
C SER A 741 12.58 -27.01 3.67
N ILE A 742 12.97 -27.86 2.71
CA ILE A 742 12.47 -29.25 2.61
C ILE A 742 12.83 -30.05 3.87
N GLN A 743 14.08 -29.98 4.36
CA GLN A 743 14.48 -30.74 5.55
C GLN A 743 13.79 -30.23 6.82
N LEU A 744 13.59 -28.91 6.96
CA LEU A 744 12.83 -28.34 8.08
C LEU A 744 11.34 -28.70 7.98
N GLY A 745 10.73 -28.71 6.80
CA GLY A 745 9.37 -29.20 6.55
C GLY A 745 9.21 -30.68 6.90
N LEU A 746 10.19 -31.52 6.56
CA LEU A 746 10.26 -32.93 6.97
C LEU A 746 10.44 -33.10 8.49
N ILE A 747 11.08 -32.16 9.19
CA ILE A 747 11.18 -32.14 10.67
C ILE A 747 9.88 -31.66 11.31
N VAL A 748 9.17 -30.70 10.69
CA VAL A 748 7.80 -30.34 11.10
C VAL A 748 6.90 -31.57 11.01
N ASN A 749 7.01 -32.36 9.94
CA ASN A 749 6.19 -33.55 9.67
C ASN A 749 4.70 -33.27 9.98
N ALA A 750 4.12 -32.33 9.22
CA ALA A 750 2.84 -31.69 9.52
C ALA A 750 1.71 -32.65 9.91
N ASN A 751 1.70 -33.88 9.36
CA ASN A 751 0.71 -34.92 9.67
C ASN A 751 0.94 -35.59 11.02
N GLU A 752 2.14 -36.10 11.28
CA GLU A 752 2.44 -36.76 12.56
C GLU A 752 2.49 -35.75 13.71
N ALA A 753 3.02 -34.54 13.46
CA ALA A 753 3.04 -33.48 14.45
C ALA A 753 1.64 -32.92 14.75
N ALA A 754 0.78 -32.69 13.75
CA ALA A 754 -0.60 -32.30 14.03
C ALA A 754 -1.33 -33.37 14.85
N GLU A 755 -1.16 -34.66 14.54
CA GLU A 755 -1.78 -35.74 15.29
C GLU A 755 -1.28 -35.77 16.74
N ILE A 756 0.03 -35.70 16.96
CA ILE A 756 0.65 -35.73 18.30
C ILE A 756 0.25 -34.49 19.11
N ILE A 757 0.36 -33.29 18.53
CA ILE A 757 0.08 -32.02 19.21
C ILE A 757 -1.40 -31.94 19.61
N ILE A 758 -2.33 -32.27 18.71
CA ILE A 758 -3.76 -32.28 19.05
C ILE A 758 -4.07 -33.36 20.08
N ARG A 759 -3.50 -34.57 19.95
CA ARG A 759 -3.70 -35.67 20.91
C ARG A 759 -3.13 -35.38 22.31
N GLN A 760 -2.09 -34.55 22.42
CA GLN A 760 -1.46 -34.15 23.69
C GLN A 760 -2.05 -32.88 24.30
N SER A 761 -2.63 -31.99 23.49
CA SER A 761 -3.30 -30.76 23.96
C SER A 761 -4.77 -30.96 24.32
N VAL A 762 -5.48 -31.89 23.67
CA VAL A 762 -6.88 -32.21 24.01
C VAL A 762 -6.93 -33.04 25.31
N PRO A 763 -7.64 -32.60 26.36
CA PRO A 763 -7.73 -33.33 27.62
C PRO A 763 -8.49 -34.65 27.46
N LEU A 764 -7.82 -35.77 27.72
CA LEU A 764 -8.42 -37.11 27.73
C LEU A 764 -9.47 -37.26 28.83
N THR A 765 -10.64 -37.79 28.48
CA THR A 765 -11.65 -38.26 29.44
C THR A 765 -11.11 -39.42 30.30
N ASN A 766 -11.59 -39.51 31.54
CA ASN A 766 -10.99 -40.25 32.67
C ASN A 766 -10.75 -41.79 32.55
N SER A 767 -10.84 -42.42 31.37
CA SER A 767 -10.69 -43.88 31.21
C SER A 767 -9.24 -44.38 31.07
N GLU A 768 -8.29 -43.57 30.59
CA GLU A 768 -6.92 -44.03 30.27
C GLU A 768 -5.78 -43.51 31.18
N GLN A 769 -6.08 -42.81 32.28
CA GLN A 769 -5.02 -42.44 33.22
C GLN A 769 -4.51 -43.65 34.02
N GLN A 770 -3.38 -44.23 33.57
CA GLN A 770 -2.54 -45.06 34.42
C GLN A 770 -2.21 -44.32 35.73
N PRO A 771 -2.34 -44.96 36.91
CA PRO A 771 -2.36 -44.24 38.18
C PRO A 771 -0.97 -43.73 38.59
N ARG A 772 -0.69 -42.45 38.31
CA ARG A 772 0.42 -41.74 38.93
C ARG A 772 0.08 -41.45 40.41
N ARG A 773 0.90 -42.02 41.29
CA ARG A 773 0.71 -42.07 42.75
C ARG A 773 0.57 -40.66 43.39
N PRO A 774 -0.30 -40.49 44.39
CA PRO A 774 -0.30 -39.27 45.20
C PRO A 774 0.96 -39.18 46.08
N ARG A 775 1.55 -37.99 46.16
CA ARG A 775 2.52 -37.64 47.20
C ARG A 775 1.78 -37.40 48.51
N HIS A 776 2.03 -38.20 49.53
CA HIS A 776 1.85 -37.81 50.92
C HIS A 776 3.15 -37.97 51.70
N GLN A 777 3.36 -37.05 52.63
CA GLN A 777 4.60 -36.89 53.37
C GLN A 777 4.53 -37.63 54.72
N ASP A 778 5.64 -38.32 55.03
CA ASP A 778 6.05 -38.86 56.33
C ASP A 778 5.39 -40.10 56.98
N ARG A 779 6.25 -41.14 57.05
CA ARG A 779 6.59 -42.04 58.19
C ARG A 779 5.88 -43.39 58.42
N SER A 780 6.76 -44.38 58.52
CA SER A 780 6.73 -45.65 59.30
C SER A 780 5.86 -46.86 58.86
N ALA A 781 6.54 -47.80 58.21
CA ALA A 781 6.73 -49.22 58.60
C ALA A 781 5.59 -50.27 58.52
N SER A 782 5.91 -51.39 57.84
CA SER A 782 5.35 -52.76 57.94
C SER A 782 3.88 -52.98 57.50
N SER A 783 3.43 -54.15 57.00
CA SER A 783 4.12 -55.30 56.37
C SER A 783 3.10 -56.25 55.68
N SER A 784 3.60 -57.11 54.78
CA SER A 784 3.08 -58.47 54.46
C SER A 784 1.86 -58.73 53.52
N LEU A 785 2.15 -59.62 52.55
CA LEU A 785 1.40 -60.78 52.01
C LEU A 785 0.18 -60.71 51.05
N HIS A 786 0.42 -61.28 49.86
CA HIS A 786 -0.35 -62.32 49.12
C HIS A 786 -1.90 -62.34 49.07
N THR A 787 -2.47 -62.46 47.86
CA THR A 787 -2.85 -63.79 47.25
C THR A 787 -3.35 -63.65 45.79
N ARG A 788 -3.65 -64.79 45.15
CA ARG A 788 -3.81 -65.03 43.69
C ARG A 788 -5.07 -65.85 43.42
N ARG A 789 -5.94 -65.48 42.46
CA ARG A 789 -6.73 -66.44 41.64
C ARG A 789 -7.51 -65.82 40.47
N THR A 790 -7.55 -66.58 39.38
CA THR A 790 -8.43 -66.50 38.19
C THR A 790 -9.24 -67.81 38.12
N PRO A 791 -10.03 -68.13 37.06
CA PRO A 791 -10.99 -67.35 36.26
C PRO A 791 -12.41 -68.00 36.21
N GLY A 792 -13.40 -67.33 35.62
CA GLY A 792 -14.73 -67.92 35.30
C GLY A 792 -15.59 -67.00 34.41
N LYS A 793 -16.35 -67.55 33.44
CA LYS A 793 -17.01 -66.78 32.37
C LYS A 793 -18.55 -66.71 32.45
N SER A 794 -19.08 -65.65 31.82
CA SER A 794 -20.38 -65.47 31.14
C SER A 794 -21.71 -65.50 31.92
N SER A 795 -22.34 -64.33 32.03
CA SER A 795 -23.49 -63.96 31.17
C SER A 795 -23.49 -62.44 30.95
N ALA A 796 -23.90 -61.95 29.78
CA ALA A 796 -23.71 -60.54 29.38
C ALA A 796 -24.97 -59.92 28.76
N SER A 797 -24.98 -58.58 28.74
CA SER A 797 -25.90 -57.68 27.99
C SER A 797 -27.36 -57.67 28.50
N TRP A 798 -28.08 -56.54 28.53
CA TRP A 798 -28.01 -55.35 27.65
C TRP A 798 -28.09 -54.01 28.41
N ASN A 799 -27.63 -52.93 27.74
CA ASN A 799 -27.82 -51.48 28.05
C ASN A 799 -26.65 -50.66 28.63
N SER A 800 -25.37 -51.04 28.46
CA SER A 800 -24.24 -50.13 28.70
C SER A 800 -23.20 -50.02 27.56
N GLU A 801 -23.29 -50.81 26.50
CA GLU A 801 -22.28 -50.82 25.42
C GLU A 801 -22.59 -49.88 24.22
N ILE A 802 -23.72 -49.14 24.24
CA ILE A 802 -24.10 -48.27 23.12
C ILE A 802 -23.72 -46.79 23.34
N THR A 803 -23.72 -46.29 24.59
CA THR A 803 -23.35 -44.89 24.89
C THR A 803 -21.84 -44.63 24.82
N ASP A 804 -21.02 -45.55 25.34
CA ASP A 804 -19.55 -45.37 25.30
C ASP A 804 -19.00 -45.53 23.87
N TYR A 805 -19.61 -46.40 23.05
CA TYR A 805 -19.19 -46.62 21.66
C TYR A 805 -19.63 -45.51 20.68
N TYR A 806 -20.58 -44.66 21.07
CA TYR A 806 -20.98 -43.48 20.30
C TYR A 806 -20.12 -42.26 20.63
N ASN A 807 -19.88 -41.97 21.92
CA ASN A 807 -19.04 -40.84 22.34
C ASN A 807 -17.61 -40.95 21.80
N ASP A 808 -17.00 -42.14 21.90
CA ASP A 808 -15.62 -42.38 21.43
C ASP A 808 -15.48 -42.15 19.91
N LYS A 809 -16.52 -42.46 19.13
CA LYS A 809 -16.52 -42.22 17.67
C LYS A 809 -16.64 -40.76 17.29
N ASP A 810 -17.49 -39.99 17.96
CA ASP A 810 -17.69 -38.58 17.62
C ASP A 810 -16.57 -37.71 18.20
N GLN A 811 -16.03 -38.06 19.37
CA GLN A 811 -14.79 -37.49 19.89
C GLN A 811 -13.59 -37.82 18.98
N SER A 812 -13.46 -39.07 18.50
CA SER A 812 -12.43 -39.45 17.51
C SER A 812 -12.52 -38.65 16.20
N LYS A 813 -13.73 -38.36 15.70
CA LYS A 813 -13.93 -37.47 14.53
C LYS A 813 -13.53 -36.03 14.83
N ALA A 814 -13.88 -35.49 16.00
CA ALA A 814 -13.51 -34.14 16.40
C ALA A 814 -11.98 -33.99 16.53
N THR A 815 -11.31 -34.97 17.14
CA THR A 815 -9.85 -35.04 17.19
C THR A 815 -9.26 -35.09 15.78
N LYS A 816 -9.78 -35.96 14.90
CA LYS A 816 -9.32 -36.07 13.51
C LYS A 816 -9.49 -34.76 12.72
N ALA A 817 -10.63 -34.08 12.85
CA ALA A 817 -10.88 -32.81 12.19
C ALA A 817 -9.99 -31.67 12.73
N MET A 818 -9.66 -31.68 14.03
CA MET A 818 -8.74 -30.72 14.63
C MET A 818 -7.28 -31.00 14.21
N THR A 819 -6.91 -32.28 14.04
CA THR A 819 -5.65 -32.69 13.42
C THR A 819 -5.57 -32.21 11.96
N GLU A 820 -6.62 -32.41 11.17
CA GLU A 820 -6.69 -31.93 9.78
C GLU A 820 -6.62 -30.39 9.70
N TRP A 821 -7.20 -29.67 10.66
CA TRP A 821 -7.06 -28.21 10.78
C TRP A 821 -5.62 -27.78 11.09
N LEU A 822 -4.96 -28.38 12.09
CA LEU A 822 -3.59 -28.01 12.46
C LEU A 822 -2.59 -28.43 11.36
N HIS A 823 -2.85 -29.54 10.67
CA HIS A 823 -2.06 -29.98 9.51
C HIS A 823 -1.96 -28.88 8.44
N LEU A 824 -3.07 -28.21 8.09
CA LEU A 824 -3.08 -27.17 7.05
C LEU A 824 -2.12 -26.00 7.38
N TRP A 825 -2.04 -25.61 8.66
CA TRP A 825 -1.09 -24.59 9.10
C TRP A 825 0.35 -25.09 9.06
N LEU A 826 0.59 -26.31 9.54
CA LEU A 826 1.94 -26.89 9.57
C LEU A 826 2.48 -27.27 8.19
N SER A 827 1.61 -27.56 7.21
CA SER A 827 2.02 -27.85 5.83
C SER A 827 2.48 -26.62 5.06
N GLU A 828 2.01 -25.41 5.44
CA GLU A 828 2.39 -24.16 4.78
C GLU A 828 3.78 -23.66 5.22
N VAL A 829 4.27 -24.12 6.38
CA VAL A 829 5.55 -23.68 6.97
C VAL A 829 6.74 -23.90 6.03
N GLU A 830 6.78 -25.02 5.30
CA GLU A 830 7.85 -25.30 4.32
C GLU A 830 7.91 -24.25 3.20
N SER A 831 6.75 -23.88 2.67
CA SER A 831 6.59 -22.89 1.59
C SER A 831 6.95 -21.48 2.08
N ILE A 832 6.47 -21.08 3.27
CA ILE A 832 6.78 -19.79 3.89
C ILE A 832 8.28 -19.67 4.21
N LEU A 833 8.90 -20.72 4.76
CA LEU A 833 10.34 -20.75 5.01
C LEU A 833 11.13 -20.61 3.71
N TYR A 834 10.79 -21.35 2.66
CA TYR A 834 11.47 -21.24 1.37
C TYR A 834 11.40 -19.82 0.79
N ALA A 835 10.21 -19.22 0.77
CA ALA A 835 10.03 -17.86 0.27
C ALA A 835 10.81 -16.82 1.09
N GLN A 836 10.82 -16.93 2.42
CA GLN A 836 11.59 -16.02 3.28
C GLN A 836 13.11 -16.25 3.18
N PHE A 837 13.57 -17.48 2.96
CA PHE A 837 14.99 -17.77 2.72
C PHE A 837 15.49 -17.22 1.37
N ASP A 838 14.63 -17.11 0.36
CA ASP A 838 15.00 -16.57 -0.96
C ASP A 838 14.94 -15.03 -0.99
N ASP A 839 13.86 -14.42 -0.46
CA ASP A 839 13.70 -12.95 -0.38
C ASP A 839 14.85 -12.26 0.39
N ARG A 840 15.46 -12.96 1.35
CA ARG A 840 16.54 -12.44 2.22
C ARG A 840 17.95 -12.90 1.81
N ILE A 841 18.10 -13.66 0.73
CA ILE A 841 19.39 -14.27 0.34
C ILE A 841 20.52 -13.24 0.14
N GLN A 842 20.20 -12.05 -0.37
CA GLN A 842 21.18 -10.98 -0.62
C GLN A 842 21.75 -10.38 0.68
N ASP A 843 20.94 -10.26 1.74
CA ASP A 843 21.41 -9.80 3.06
C ASP A 843 22.45 -10.77 3.64
N VAL A 844 22.33 -12.06 3.33
CA VAL A 844 23.23 -13.14 3.82
C VAL A 844 24.53 -13.20 3.05
N ILE A 845 24.46 -13.09 1.73
CA ILE A 845 25.65 -13.02 0.88
C ILE A 845 26.50 -11.83 1.33
N GLN A 846 25.87 -10.69 1.62
CA GLN A 846 26.52 -9.52 2.20
C GLN A 846 27.12 -9.83 3.59
N ALA A 847 26.34 -10.36 4.55
CA ALA A 847 26.83 -10.67 5.90
C ALA A 847 28.00 -11.67 5.91
N ILE A 848 27.94 -12.72 5.08
CA ILE A 848 29.01 -13.71 4.93
C ILE A 848 30.26 -13.08 4.32
N MET A 849 30.11 -12.20 3.32
CA MET A 849 31.24 -11.46 2.77
C MET A 849 31.84 -10.49 3.79
N GLU A 850 31.02 -9.84 4.61
CA GLU A 850 31.47 -8.96 5.69
C GLU A 850 32.24 -9.74 6.78
N ASP A 851 31.72 -10.87 7.26
CA ASP A 851 32.42 -11.73 8.24
C ASP A 851 33.77 -12.26 7.71
N PHE A 852 33.84 -12.64 6.42
CA PHE A 852 35.12 -13.08 5.82
C PHE A 852 36.14 -11.95 5.61
N LEU A 853 35.69 -10.72 5.40
CA LEU A 853 36.57 -9.55 5.24
C LEU A 853 37.06 -8.98 6.59
N VAL A 854 36.67 -9.59 7.72
CA VAL A 854 37.08 -9.21 9.08
C VAL A 854 38.12 -10.18 9.70
N GLU A 855 38.37 -11.34 9.10
CA GLU A 855 39.41 -12.30 9.56
C GLU A 855 40.81 -12.12 8.91
N GLU A 856 41.06 -11.09 8.09
CA GLU A 856 42.41 -10.68 7.59
C GLU A 856 42.99 -9.43 8.28
#